data_AF-A0AAV0P015-F1
#
_entry.id   AF-A0AAV0P015-F1
#
_cell.length_a   1.000
_cell.length_b   1.000
_cell.length_c   1.000
_cell.angle_alpha   90.00
_cell.angle_beta   90.00
_cell.angle_gamma   90.00
#
_symmetry.space_group_name_H-M   'P 1'
#
loop_
_entity.id
_entity.type
_entity.pdbx_description
1 polymer ?
#
loop_
_entity_poly.entity_id
_entity_poly.type
_entity_poly.pdbx_seq_one_letter_code
_entity_poly.pdbx_strand_id
1 'polypeptide(L)'
;MRTKGSGWVGRGVVFVWFRVSAEEVLSSKMSPMQQDEEVGGEGGIEEVNREEADRRLLSKELENSVAAHPEDASLRFQLGVSLWENSGDSSESKEKAAEHFVVSAKYNPGHGPTFRYLGHYYCRVSLDSQRALKCYRRALAIDPDDSESGEALCDMLDSSGNETLELAVCKEACEKSPRAFWAFRRRGYLHLDQKRWSEAVQCLQHAIRGYPASADLWEALGLAYQRLGMFTAATKSYGRAIELEDTRVFALVESGNVFLMLGSFRKGIELFHQALQISPKNISANYGLASGLLGLSKECMSLGALRWGASLLEDASKIAGASAQLAGNISCIWKLHGDIQLTYARCFPWVEDDKMIQSDAKAFNGSLVSWKQTCLLAAFSSRRSYLKAVHLAPWQASIYADTAIASDMISSMEDEDSSHDLYSWQLQEKMALGALLLEGDNYEFWVTLGCLSRHTALKQHALIRGLQLDVSLASAWAYLGKIYREEGEKKLARQAFDFSRSIDPSLALPWAGMSADCLKGLKSDEEFESCLRAVNILPLAEFQIGLCYLALLSGNLASSQVYAAIMQAVQRSPQSAEAHNLNGLACEARFEYESAVASYRISRCVMHNSSCKSSKSHFRDITINLARSLVKAGCALDAVHECEYLDKEGMLDTEGMQIYAYALWKLGDNNHALVVARALAAAVSTVGKISTSAIVSFISRLLYCISGIDLAITYLLKMPNEAFDSTSVSLVVRAIHALDQSTRLQSTVSNRCYLLFSGAEAVEMNYLMALSDLVKHGSGVHLAYGCGITQLRRALHLYPNSILIRNLLGHLLLSKEWKDTHVANRCCIIRAPFGPRKDGLRSGYDILGAATVSCYSSGSQDQKLSFPACNCMCQETPRTIHELQKYVILV
;
A
#
# COMPACT_ATOMS: atom_id res chain seq x y z
N MET A 1 22.32 -9.47 -14.51
CA MET A 1 22.60 -8.41 -13.53
C MET A 1 21.31 -8.06 -12.80
N ARG A 2 21.33 -8.21 -11.48
CA ARG A 2 20.36 -7.88 -10.40
C ARG A 2 18.91 -7.48 -10.74
N THR A 3 18.02 -8.23 -10.10
CA THR A 3 16.57 -8.11 -9.88
C THR A 3 16.08 -6.75 -9.39
N LYS A 4 14.87 -6.35 -9.82
CA LYS A 4 13.84 -5.67 -9.02
C LYS A 4 12.46 -5.99 -9.61
N GLY A 5 11.71 -6.82 -8.91
CA GLY A 5 10.26 -6.93 -9.02
C GLY A 5 9.64 -5.67 -8.41
N SER A 6 8.96 -4.89 -9.25
CA SER A 6 8.09 -3.78 -8.86
C SER A 6 7.43 -3.24 -10.13
N GLY A 7 6.09 -3.30 -10.19
CA GLY A 7 5.27 -2.40 -11.00
C GLY A 7 5.27 -2.64 -12.51
N TRP A 8 4.37 -3.49 -12.97
CA TRP A 8 3.88 -3.47 -14.34
C TRP A 8 3.00 -2.25 -14.56
N VAL A 9 3.64 -1.10 -14.79
CA VAL A 9 3.07 0.05 -15.51
C VAL A 9 4.23 0.64 -16.32
N GLY A 10 4.16 0.58 -17.64
CA GLY A 10 4.86 1.55 -18.48
C GLY A 10 5.99 1.10 -19.40
N ARG A 11 6.45 -0.16 -19.45
CA ARG A 11 7.59 -0.49 -20.36
C ARG A 11 7.23 -0.60 -21.85
N GLY A 12 6.02 -1.03 -22.20
CA GLY A 12 5.61 -1.21 -23.61
C GLY A 12 4.78 -0.07 -24.21
N VAL A 13 4.05 0.69 -23.39
CA VAL A 13 3.06 1.68 -23.88
C VAL A 13 3.65 3.08 -24.03
N VAL A 14 4.66 3.39 -23.22
CA VAL A 14 5.51 4.59 -23.32
C VAL A 14 6.16 4.63 -24.72
N PHE A 15 6.72 3.53 -25.22
CA PHE A 15 7.41 3.54 -26.53
C PHE A 15 6.53 3.91 -27.75
N VAL A 16 5.22 3.65 -27.70
CA VAL A 16 4.31 3.91 -28.84
C VAL A 16 3.86 5.37 -28.91
N TRP A 17 3.62 6.01 -27.76
CA TRP A 17 3.29 7.45 -27.72
C TRP A 17 4.50 8.35 -27.87
N PHE A 18 5.67 7.90 -27.39
CA PHE A 18 6.94 8.60 -27.53
C PHE A 18 7.45 8.70 -28.97
N ARG A 19 6.78 8.03 -29.92
CA ARG A 19 7.00 8.19 -31.37
C ARG A 19 6.27 9.43 -31.92
N VAL A 20 5.12 9.79 -31.34
CA VAL A 20 4.29 10.94 -31.75
C VAL A 20 4.79 12.25 -31.10
N SER A 21 5.15 12.26 -29.81
CA SER A 21 5.68 13.47 -29.17
C SER A 21 7.09 13.87 -29.66
N ALA A 22 7.86 12.92 -30.17
CA ALA A 22 9.11 13.24 -30.88
C ALA A 22 8.82 13.86 -32.26
N GLU A 23 7.76 13.44 -32.96
CA GLU A 23 7.30 14.08 -34.20
C GLU A 23 6.68 15.46 -33.94
N GLU A 24 6.11 15.75 -32.78
CA GLU A 24 5.63 17.11 -32.41
C GLU A 24 6.76 18.08 -32.07
N VAL A 25 7.85 17.63 -31.43
CA VAL A 25 9.06 18.45 -31.22
C VAL A 25 9.85 18.62 -32.52
N LEU A 26 9.83 17.63 -33.42
CA LEU A 26 10.45 17.71 -34.74
C LEU A 26 9.60 18.49 -35.76
N SER A 27 8.27 18.56 -35.59
CA SER A 27 7.37 19.32 -36.47
C SER A 27 7.09 20.75 -35.98
N SER A 28 7.39 21.07 -34.72
CA SER A 28 7.41 22.45 -34.21
C SER A 28 8.77 23.12 -34.42
N LYS A 29 9.26 23.12 -35.65
CA LYS A 29 10.27 24.09 -36.10
C LYS A 29 9.79 24.81 -37.34
N MET A 30 9.34 26.04 -37.12
CA MET A 30 9.89 27.27 -37.67
C MET A 30 8.85 28.36 -37.42
N SER A 31 8.90 28.96 -36.24
CA SER A 31 8.38 30.33 -36.06
C SER A 31 9.58 31.23 -35.85
N PRO A 32 9.68 32.35 -36.59
CA PRO A 32 10.76 33.30 -36.39
C PRO A 32 10.65 33.94 -35.01
N MET A 33 11.80 34.24 -34.43
CA MET A 33 11.98 35.02 -33.20
C MET A 33 10.88 36.07 -33.01
N GLN A 34 10.15 35.99 -31.90
CA GLN A 34 9.38 37.11 -31.39
C GLN A 34 10.35 38.23 -31.04
N GLN A 35 10.17 39.36 -31.71
CA GLN A 35 10.76 40.63 -31.31
C GLN A 35 10.09 41.06 -30.00
N ASP A 36 10.89 41.55 -29.06
CA ASP A 36 10.43 42.18 -27.83
C ASP A 36 9.39 43.27 -28.15
N GLU A 37 8.21 43.17 -27.54
CA GLU A 37 7.19 44.22 -27.57
C GLU A 37 7.67 45.40 -26.71
N GLU A 38 8.17 46.46 -27.34
CA GLU A 38 8.36 47.74 -26.68
C GLU A 38 7.00 48.37 -26.36
N VAL A 39 6.81 48.66 -25.07
CA VAL A 39 5.68 49.39 -24.52
C VAL A 39 5.71 50.83 -25.06
N GLY A 40 4.82 51.13 -25.99
CA GLY A 40 4.60 52.46 -26.54
C GLY A 40 4.12 53.45 -25.48
N GLY A 41 5.06 54.17 -24.87
CA GLY A 41 4.80 55.45 -24.22
C GLY A 41 4.92 56.58 -25.25
N GLU A 42 4.01 57.55 -25.23
CA GLU A 42 3.99 58.71 -26.14
C GLU A 42 5.27 59.58 -26.09
N GLY A 43 6.21 59.30 -25.17
CA GLY A 43 7.57 59.86 -25.18
C GLY A 43 8.56 59.21 -26.16
N GLY A 44 8.29 58.01 -26.68
CA GLY A 44 9.20 57.29 -27.59
C GLY A 44 9.18 57.78 -29.04
N ILE A 45 8.14 58.47 -29.48
CA ILE A 45 8.02 58.94 -30.87
C ILE A 45 8.99 60.11 -31.16
N GLU A 46 9.27 60.96 -30.17
CA GLU A 46 10.29 62.01 -30.33
C GLU A 46 11.72 61.45 -30.26
N GLU A 47 11.94 60.39 -29.48
CA GLU A 47 13.24 59.72 -29.34
C GLU A 47 13.60 58.92 -30.60
N VAL A 48 12.63 58.15 -31.14
CA VAL A 48 12.79 57.42 -32.42
C VAL A 48 13.00 58.38 -33.60
N ASN A 49 12.28 59.51 -33.65
CA ASN A 49 12.50 60.52 -34.70
C ASN A 49 13.85 61.22 -34.60
N ARG A 50 14.39 61.42 -33.38
CA ARG A 50 15.75 61.93 -33.18
C ARG A 50 16.78 60.90 -33.63
N GLU A 51 16.62 59.64 -33.26
CA GLU A 51 17.53 58.58 -33.68
C GLU A 51 17.52 58.35 -35.20
N GLU A 52 16.37 58.45 -35.87
CA GLU A 52 16.30 58.37 -37.33
C GLU A 52 16.95 59.58 -38.01
N ALA A 53 16.80 60.79 -37.44
CA ALA A 53 17.44 61.99 -37.94
C ALA A 53 18.96 61.92 -37.80
N ASP A 54 19.45 61.44 -36.65
CA ASP A 54 20.86 61.22 -36.37
C ASP A 54 21.46 60.14 -37.28
N ARG A 55 20.73 59.04 -37.53
CA ARG A 55 21.13 57.99 -38.50
C ARG A 55 21.26 58.49 -39.93
N ARG A 56 20.39 59.41 -40.37
CA ARG A 56 20.45 60.04 -41.71
C ARG A 56 21.56 61.09 -41.82
N LEU A 57 21.89 61.75 -40.73
CA LEU A 57 23.01 62.69 -40.68
C LEU A 57 24.35 61.92 -40.72
N LEU A 58 24.44 60.85 -39.93
CA LEU A 58 25.57 59.94 -39.89
C LEU A 58 25.79 59.24 -41.24
N SER A 59 24.73 58.84 -41.96
CA SER A 59 24.88 58.26 -43.31
C SER A 59 25.45 59.27 -44.30
N LYS A 60 25.05 60.55 -44.26
CA LYS A 60 25.60 61.62 -45.12
C LYS A 60 27.06 61.94 -44.79
N GLU A 61 27.44 61.93 -43.52
CA GLU A 61 28.82 62.10 -43.09
C GLU A 61 29.72 60.93 -43.55
N LEU A 62 29.18 59.71 -43.49
CA LEU A 62 29.85 58.52 -44.01
C LEU A 62 29.96 58.55 -45.54
N GLU A 63 28.94 59.00 -46.27
CA GLU A 63 29.00 59.20 -47.73
C GLU A 63 30.11 60.19 -48.12
N ASN A 64 30.19 61.32 -47.43
CA ASN A 64 31.24 62.32 -47.65
C ASN A 64 32.64 61.77 -47.32
N SER A 65 32.74 60.98 -46.25
CA SER A 65 34.01 60.38 -45.80
C SER A 65 34.49 59.28 -46.75
N VAL A 66 33.58 58.46 -47.28
CA VAL A 66 33.87 57.45 -48.31
C VAL A 66 34.23 58.11 -49.64
N ALA A 67 33.62 59.25 -49.99
CA ALA A 67 34.00 60.04 -51.16
C ALA A 67 35.42 60.63 -51.04
N ALA A 68 35.83 61.02 -49.83
CA ALA A 68 37.18 61.50 -49.56
C ALA A 68 38.24 60.38 -49.52
N HIS A 69 37.88 59.18 -49.06
CA HIS A 69 38.78 58.03 -48.97
C HIS A 69 38.13 56.77 -49.56
N PRO A 70 38.09 56.63 -50.91
CA PRO A 70 37.44 55.51 -51.56
C PRO A 70 38.10 54.16 -51.30
N GLU A 71 39.33 54.09 -50.80
CA GLU A 71 40.03 52.82 -50.60
C GLU A 71 39.81 52.23 -49.19
N ASP A 72 39.18 52.97 -48.28
CA ASP A 72 38.96 52.51 -46.91
C ASP A 72 37.78 51.52 -46.83
N ALA A 73 38.12 50.25 -46.59
CA ALA A 73 37.15 49.18 -46.42
C ALA A 73 36.24 49.38 -45.20
N SER A 74 36.77 49.94 -44.10
CA SER A 74 36.02 50.08 -42.85
C SER A 74 34.89 51.11 -42.94
N LEU A 75 35.19 52.27 -43.54
CA LEU A 75 34.21 53.32 -43.82
C LEU A 75 33.15 52.87 -44.83
N ARG A 76 33.56 52.14 -45.88
CA ARG A 76 32.61 51.55 -46.84
C ARG A 76 31.69 50.52 -46.21
N PHE A 77 32.20 49.69 -45.30
CA PHE A 77 31.37 48.74 -44.56
C PHE A 77 30.35 49.48 -43.66
N GLN A 78 30.79 50.47 -42.89
CA GLN A 78 29.91 51.27 -42.03
C GLN A 78 28.83 52.01 -42.83
N LEU A 79 29.19 52.56 -43.99
CA LEU A 79 28.22 53.16 -44.92
C LEU A 79 27.21 52.11 -45.42
N GLY A 80 27.69 50.92 -45.82
CA GLY A 80 26.83 49.81 -46.24
C GLY A 80 25.86 49.36 -45.14
N VAL A 81 26.31 49.27 -43.88
CA VAL A 81 25.44 48.93 -42.73
C VAL A 81 24.42 50.03 -42.50
N SER A 82 24.83 51.30 -42.51
CA SER A 82 23.89 52.42 -42.35
C SER A 82 22.81 52.43 -43.44
N LEU A 83 23.17 52.14 -44.70
CA LEU A 83 22.22 52.02 -45.80
C LEU A 83 21.33 50.78 -45.65
N TRP A 84 21.87 49.67 -45.15
CA TRP A 84 21.12 48.46 -44.88
C TRP A 84 20.06 48.66 -43.79
N GLU A 85 20.42 49.33 -42.68
CA GLU A 85 19.51 49.61 -41.57
C GLU A 85 18.48 50.69 -41.92
N ASN A 86 18.88 51.73 -42.65
CA ASN A 86 18.00 52.83 -43.06
C ASN A 86 17.02 52.44 -44.19
N SER A 87 17.19 51.26 -44.81
CA SER A 87 16.48 50.88 -46.05
C SER A 87 15.03 50.40 -45.89
N GLY A 88 14.56 50.07 -44.69
CA GLY A 88 13.27 49.39 -44.53
C GLY A 88 13.16 48.15 -45.44
N ASP A 89 12.04 47.96 -46.14
CA ASP A 89 11.85 46.90 -47.15
C ASP A 89 12.22 47.28 -48.59
N SER A 90 12.79 48.47 -48.83
CA SER A 90 13.15 48.91 -50.18
C SER A 90 14.33 48.10 -50.73
N SER A 91 14.08 47.32 -51.78
CA SER A 91 15.08 46.48 -52.45
C SER A 91 16.21 47.32 -53.08
N GLU A 92 15.91 48.51 -53.59
CA GLU A 92 16.87 49.38 -54.28
C GLU A 92 17.96 49.92 -53.34
N SER A 93 17.60 50.28 -52.10
CA SER A 93 18.57 50.71 -51.08
C SER A 93 19.42 49.55 -50.57
N LYS A 94 18.85 48.34 -50.49
CA LYS A 94 19.60 47.13 -50.12
C LYS A 94 20.58 46.69 -51.22
N GLU A 95 20.26 46.95 -52.48
CA GLU A 95 21.18 46.78 -53.61
C GLU A 95 22.38 47.74 -53.52
N LYS A 96 22.13 49.04 -53.26
CA LYS A 96 23.20 50.03 -53.04
C LYS A 96 24.09 49.64 -51.85
N ALA A 97 23.49 49.18 -50.74
CA ALA A 97 24.24 48.64 -49.61
C ALA A 97 25.12 47.43 -50.01
N ALA A 98 24.59 46.51 -50.81
CA ALA A 98 25.34 45.36 -51.31
C ALA A 98 26.55 45.74 -52.18
N GLU A 99 26.44 46.78 -53.01
CA GLU A 99 27.58 47.30 -53.78
C GLU A 99 28.71 47.78 -52.85
N HIS A 100 28.36 48.52 -51.79
CA HIS A 100 29.33 48.95 -50.79
C HIS A 100 29.97 47.75 -50.05
N PHE A 101 29.20 46.71 -49.73
CA PHE A 101 29.74 45.49 -49.13
C PHE A 101 30.67 44.71 -50.06
N VAL A 102 30.34 44.59 -51.36
CA VAL A 102 31.22 43.93 -52.35
C VAL A 102 32.55 44.66 -52.46
N VAL A 103 32.53 46.00 -52.52
CA VAL A 103 33.77 46.76 -52.60
C VAL A 103 34.56 46.69 -51.30
N SER A 104 33.89 46.74 -50.15
CA SER A 104 34.52 46.51 -48.85
C SER A 104 35.20 45.13 -48.77
N ALA A 105 34.56 44.08 -49.27
CA ALA A 105 35.13 42.72 -49.30
C ALA A 105 36.35 42.60 -50.23
N LYS A 106 36.44 43.42 -51.29
CA LYS A 106 37.61 43.48 -52.19
C LYS A 106 38.84 44.08 -51.48
N TYR A 107 38.64 45.17 -50.74
CA TYR A 107 39.72 45.87 -50.05
C TYR A 107 40.12 45.20 -48.73
N ASN A 108 39.19 44.52 -48.05
CA ASN A 108 39.48 43.74 -46.85
C ASN A 108 38.85 42.33 -46.88
N PRO A 109 39.52 41.34 -47.51
CA PRO A 109 39.01 39.96 -47.58
C PRO A 109 39.02 39.17 -46.25
N GLY A 110 39.56 39.77 -45.18
CA GLY A 110 39.62 39.20 -43.83
C GLY A 110 38.55 39.72 -42.88
N HIS A 111 37.61 40.54 -43.35
CA HIS A 111 36.55 41.11 -42.52
C HIS A 111 35.27 40.26 -42.59
N GLY A 112 35.08 39.37 -41.62
CA GLY A 112 33.94 38.43 -41.54
C GLY A 112 32.56 39.08 -41.75
N PRO A 113 32.23 40.20 -41.06
CA PRO A 113 30.92 40.83 -41.16
C PRO A 113 30.53 41.27 -42.59
N THR A 114 31.47 41.67 -43.45
CA THR A 114 31.12 42.01 -44.85
C THR A 114 30.50 40.84 -45.58
N PHE A 115 31.04 39.63 -45.38
CA PHE A 115 30.52 38.42 -46.02
C PHE A 115 29.19 37.97 -45.40
N ARG A 116 28.96 38.27 -44.10
CA ARG A 116 27.66 38.08 -43.44
C ARG A 116 26.55 38.88 -44.12
N TYR A 117 26.73 40.21 -44.23
CA TYR A 117 25.74 41.08 -44.86
C TYR A 117 25.54 40.79 -46.36
N LEU A 118 26.62 40.44 -47.10
CA LEU A 118 26.47 39.94 -48.46
C LEU A 118 25.66 38.63 -48.52
N GLY A 119 25.87 37.73 -47.56
CA GLY A 119 25.06 36.52 -47.41
C GLY A 119 23.58 36.84 -47.20
N HIS A 120 23.25 37.79 -46.31
CA HIS A 120 21.87 38.24 -46.08
C HIS A 120 21.25 38.86 -47.33
N TYR A 121 22.00 39.68 -48.07
CA TYR A 121 21.55 40.24 -49.34
C TYR A 121 21.24 39.15 -50.38
N TYR A 122 22.16 38.21 -50.62
CA TYR A 122 21.95 37.14 -51.59
C TYR A 122 20.83 36.19 -51.18
N CYS A 123 20.64 35.98 -49.87
CA CYS A 123 19.61 35.11 -49.31
C CYS A 123 18.21 35.76 -49.40
N ARG A 124 18.07 37.03 -48.98
CA ARG A 124 16.77 37.70 -48.80
C ARG A 124 16.32 38.55 -49.99
N VAL A 125 17.25 39.20 -50.71
CA VAL A 125 16.93 40.17 -51.77
C VAL A 125 17.10 39.56 -53.14
N SER A 126 18.30 39.05 -53.45
CA SER A 126 18.57 38.51 -54.79
C SER A 126 18.09 37.07 -54.99
N LEU A 127 17.72 36.37 -53.90
CA LEU A 127 17.30 34.97 -53.87
C LEU A 127 18.30 33.99 -54.52
N ASP A 128 19.61 34.31 -54.50
CA ASP A 128 20.69 33.43 -54.99
C ASP A 128 21.25 32.61 -53.83
N SER A 129 20.68 31.41 -53.65
CA SER A 129 21.06 30.49 -52.57
C SER A 129 22.51 30.03 -52.67
N GLN A 130 23.06 29.84 -53.86
CA GLN A 130 24.44 29.36 -54.02
C GLN A 130 25.47 30.41 -53.62
N ARG A 131 25.24 31.68 -53.99
CA ARG A 131 26.11 32.78 -53.55
C ARG A 131 25.98 33.05 -52.07
N ALA A 132 24.76 33.00 -51.52
CA ALA A 132 24.53 33.15 -50.09
C ALA A 132 25.31 32.11 -49.28
N LEU A 133 25.21 30.81 -49.64
CA LEU A 133 25.95 29.73 -48.98
C LEU A 133 27.47 29.95 -49.01
N LYS A 134 28.02 30.42 -50.13
CA LYS A 134 29.46 30.72 -50.25
C LYS A 134 29.86 31.91 -49.37
N CYS A 135 29.05 32.96 -49.31
CA CYS A 135 29.31 34.14 -48.48
C CYS A 135 29.28 33.79 -46.99
N TYR A 136 28.27 33.05 -46.52
CA TYR A 136 28.21 32.62 -45.13
C TYR A 136 29.34 31.65 -44.77
N ARG A 137 29.68 30.68 -45.63
CA ARG A 137 30.85 29.81 -45.41
C ARG A 137 32.16 30.60 -45.32
N ARG A 138 32.30 31.66 -46.12
CA ARG A 138 33.47 32.55 -46.05
C ARG A 138 33.50 33.35 -44.74
N ALA A 139 32.35 33.86 -44.28
CA ALA A 139 32.24 34.54 -43.01
C ALA A 139 32.69 33.63 -41.85
N LEU A 140 32.17 32.39 -41.80
CA LEU A 140 32.53 31.40 -40.77
C LEU A 140 33.98 30.90 -40.85
N ALA A 141 34.58 30.90 -42.04
CA ALA A 141 35.99 30.57 -42.19
C ALA A 141 36.92 31.64 -41.58
N ILE A 142 36.45 32.89 -41.54
CA ILE A 142 37.15 34.04 -40.95
C ILE A 142 36.87 34.10 -39.45
N ASP A 143 35.60 34.07 -39.07
CA ASP A 143 35.14 34.08 -37.68
C ASP A 143 34.17 32.91 -37.41
N PRO A 144 34.65 31.82 -36.82
CA PRO A 144 33.81 30.67 -36.46
C PRO A 144 32.78 30.98 -35.36
N ASP A 145 32.96 32.04 -34.58
CA ASP A 145 32.10 32.38 -33.44
C ASP A 145 30.83 33.15 -33.86
N ASP A 146 30.77 33.66 -35.09
CA ASP A 146 29.65 34.45 -35.62
C ASP A 146 28.35 33.62 -35.75
N SER A 147 27.46 33.80 -34.78
CA SER A 147 26.19 33.06 -34.68
C SER A 147 25.22 33.39 -35.81
N GLU A 148 25.19 34.64 -36.27
CA GLU A 148 24.24 35.08 -37.31
C GLU A 148 24.54 34.41 -38.66
N SER A 149 25.81 34.41 -39.08
CA SER A 149 26.22 33.72 -40.31
C SER A 149 26.07 32.20 -40.19
N GLY A 150 26.37 31.66 -39.01
CA GLY A 150 26.25 30.24 -38.70
C GLY A 150 24.81 29.73 -38.81
N GLU A 151 23.89 30.43 -38.15
CA GLU A 151 22.48 30.08 -38.14
C GLU A 151 21.82 30.27 -39.50
N ALA A 152 22.10 31.38 -40.18
CA ALA A 152 21.59 31.61 -41.53
C ALA A 152 22.09 30.56 -42.53
N LEU A 153 23.33 30.08 -42.37
CA LEU A 153 23.85 28.98 -43.18
C LEU A 153 23.15 27.65 -42.87
N CYS A 154 22.96 27.34 -41.59
CA CYS A 154 22.22 26.14 -41.15
C CYS A 154 20.78 26.16 -41.66
N ASP A 155 20.04 27.26 -41.49
CA ASP A 155 18.64 27.37 -41.93
C ASP A 155 18.50 27.18 -43.46
N MET A 156 19.47 27.68 -44.23
CA MET A 156 19.52 27.43 -45.67
C MET A 156 19.79 25.95 -45.99
N LEU A 157 20.64 25.28 -45.21
CA LEU A 157 20.93 23.85 -45.40
C LEU A 157 19.72 22.98 -44.98
N ASP A 158 19.06 23.33 -43.89
CA ASP A 158 17.79 22.74 -43.41
C ASP A 158 16.73 22.81 -44.51
N SER A 159 16.50 24.02 -45.08
CA SER A 159 15.52 24.21 -46.17
C SER A 159 15.83 23.39 -47.43
N SER A 160 17.11 23.04 -47.63
CA SER A 160 17.58 22.22 -48.75
C SER A 160 17.64 20.72 -48.44
N GLY A 161 17.36 20.30 -47.20
CA GLY A 161 17.44 18.90 -46.73
C GLY A 161 18.86 18.33 -46.64
N ASN A 162 19.90 19.18 -46.62
CA ASN A 162 21.30 18.77 -46.66
C ASN A 162 21.93 18.59 -45.26
N GLU A 163 21.32 17.75 -44.42
CA GLU A 163 21.74 17.52 -43.02
C GLU A 163 23.22 17.10 -42.87
N THR A 164 23.75 16.33 -43.82
CA THR A 164 25.14 15.85 -43.78
C THR A 164 26.15 16.99 -43.93
N LEU A 165 25.84 17.98 -44.78
CA LEU A 165 26.68 19.15 -44.97
C LEU A 165 26.58 20.09 -43.78
N GLU A 166 25.40 20.20 -43.18
CA GLU A 166 25.19 21.01 -41.98
C GLU A 166 25.97 20.47 -40.78
N LEU A 167 25.93 19.15 -40.56
CA LEU A 167 26.76 18.50 -39.55
C LEU A 167 28.25 18.73 -39.78
N ALA A 168 28.72 18.71 -41.03
CA ALA A 168 30.11 18.97 -41.36
C ALA A 168 30.51 20.42 -41.03
N VAL A 169 29.66 21.39 -41.39
CA VAL A 169 29.86 22.81 -41.08
C VAL A 169 29.88 23.04 -39.56
N CYS A 170 28.90 22.49 -38.82
CA CYS A 170 28.87 22.62 -37.37
C CYS A 170 30.08 21.96 -36.70
N LYS A 171 30.51 20.79 -37.20
CA LYS A 171 31.70 20.09 -36.69
C LYS A 171 32.96 20.91 -36.91
N GLU A 172 33.14 21.48 -38.10
CA GLU A 172 34.28 22.34 -38.41
C GLU A 172 34.32 23.57 -37.50
N ALA A 173 33.18 24.23 -37.27
CA ALA A 173 33.08 25.36 -36.35
C ALA A 173 33.42 24.97 -34.89
N CYS A 174 32.92 23.83 -34.41
CA CYS A 174 33.22 23.31 -33.07
C CYS A 174 34.70 22.96 -32.88
N GLU A 175 35.38 22.47 -33.92
CA GLU A 175 36.82 22.13 -33.87
C GLU A 175 37.69 23.39 -33.91
N LYS A 176 37.25 24.43 -34.62
CA LYS A 176 37.96 25.71 -34.74
C LYS A 176 37.85 26.58 -33.49
N SER A 177 36.69 26.60 -32.83
CA SER A 177 36.50 27.41 -31.63
C SER A 177 35.58 26.75 -30.61
N PRO A 178 35.96 26.69 -29.32
CA PRO A 178 35.08 26.24 -28.25
C PRO A 178 33.99 27.27 -27.89
N ARG A 179 34.07 28.51 -28.42
CA ARG A 179 33.09 29.59 -28.21
C ARG A 179 31.98 29.65 -29.26
N ALA A 180 32.05 28.81 -30.29
CA ALA A 180 31.00 28.66 -31.30
C ALA A 180 29.75 27.94 -30.73
N PHE A 181 29.09 28.56 -29.74
CA PHE A 181 27.95 27.98 -29.02
C PHE A 181 26.76 27.70 -29.94
N TRP A 182 26.57 28.51 -30.99
CA TRP A 182 25.55 28.29 -32.02
C TRP A 182 25.75 26.95 -32.74
N ALA A 183 27.01 26.58 -33.02
CA ALA A 183 27.36 25.33 -33.71
C ALA A 183 27.13 24.12 -32.81
N PHE A 184 27.49 24.22 -31.52
CA PHE A 184 27.16 23.19 -30.53
C PHE A 184 25.65 23.02 -30.36
N ARG A 185 24.88 24.11 -30.38
CA ARG A 185 23.41 24.07 -30.31
C ARG A 185 22.82 23.35 -31.53
N ARG A 186 23.15 23.80 -32.75
CA ARG A 186 22.65 23.20 -34.00
C ARG A 186 23.02 21.73 -34.11
N ARG A 187 24.29 21.39 -33.86
CA ARG A 187 24.78 20.01 -33.83
C ARG A 187 24.08 19.17 -32.76
N GLY A 188 23.79 19.74 -31.59
CA GLY A 188 23.03 19.10 -30.52
C GLY A 188 21.62 18.71 -30.97
N TYR A 189 20.90 19.61 -31.65
CA TYR A 189 19.59 19.31 -32.22
C TYR A 189 19.65 18.25 -33.32
N LEU A 190 20.57 18.38 -34.28
CA LEU A 190 20.74 17.36 -35.33
C LEU A 190 21.02 15.96 -34.76
N HIS A 191 21.80 15.89 -33.67
CA HIS A 191 22.04 14.62 -32.98
C HIS A 191 20.81 14.07 -32.26
N LEU A 192 19.90 14.92 -31.77
CA LEU A 192 18.61 14.48 -31.24
C LEU A 192 17.75 13.87 -32.35
N ASP A 193 17.70 14.53 -33.50
CA ASP A 193 16.91 14.12 -34.66
C ASP A 193 17.42 12.77 -35.20
N GLN A 194 18.76 12.59 -35.21
CA GLN A 194 19.44 11.33 -35.54
C GLN A 194 19.41 10.29 -34.42
N LYS A 195 18.80 10.58 -33.26
CA LYS A 195 18.72 9.69 -32.08
C LYS A 195 20.08 9.31 -31.49
N ARG A 196 21.11 10.13 -31.70
CA ARG A 196 22.45 9.99 -31.12
C ARG A 196 22.51 10.71 -29.77
N TRP A 197 21.82 10.14 -28.78
CA TRP A 197 21.57 10.80 -27.50
C TRP A 197 22.85 11.18 -26.72
N SER A 198 23.89 10.34 -26.76
CA SER A 198 25.15 10.60 -26.05
C SER A 198 25.91 11.81 -26.62
N GLU A 199 25.99 11.91 -27.94
CA GLU A 199 26.63 13.03 -28.65
C GLU A 199 25.80 14.31 -28.49
N ALA A 200 24.47 14.19 -28.50
CA ALA A 200 23.56 15.31 -28.25
C ALA A 200 23.79 15.94 -26.87
N VAL A 201 23.90 15.11 -25.81
CA VAL A 201 24.15 15.61 -24.44
C VAL A 201 25.45 16.43 -24.37
N GLN A 202 26.54 15.95 -24.97
CA GLN A 202 27.82 16.67 -24.94
C GLN A 202 27.72 18.03 -25.63
N CYS A 203 27.07 18.08 -26.80
CA CYS A 203 26.89 19.31 -27.56
C CYS A 203 25.96 20.29 -26.83
N LEU A 204 24.83 19.82 -26.30
CA LEU A 204 23.86 20.66 -25.58
C LEU A 204 24.42 21.22 -24.27
N GLN A 205 25.19 20.43 -23.51
CA GLN A 205 25.89 20.92 -22.31
C GLN A 205 26.86 22.06 -22.62
N HIS A 206 27.52 22.03 -23.79
CA HIS A 206 28.38 23.12 -24.23
C HIS A 206 27.57 24.33 -24.69
N ALA A 207 26.49 24.12 -25.45
CA ALA A 207 25.60 25.19 -25.90
C ALA A 207 25.00 26.00 -24.74
N ILE A 208 24.60 25.34 -23.65
CA ILE A 208 24.02 25.99 -22.46
C ILE A 208 25.00 26.94 -21.77
N ARG A 209 26.32 26.77 -21.94
CA ARG A 209 27.30 27.71 -21.39
C ARG A 209 27.23 29.08 -22.07
N GLY A 210 26.86 29.12 -23.35
CA GLY A 210 26.63 30.36 -24.10
C GLY A 210 25.22 30.90 -23.95
N TYR A 211 24.23 30.00 -23.83
CA TYR A 211 22.80 30.35 -23.77
C TYR A 211 22.14 29.79 -22.50
N PRO A 212 22.51 30.25 -21.30
CA PRO A 212 22.02 29.66 -20.05
C PRO A 212 20.53 29.92 -19.77
N ALA A 213 19.96 30.97 -20.37
CA ALA A 213 18.57 31.39 -20.20
C ALA A 213 17.60 30.76 -21.23
N SER A 214 18.09 29.97 -22.18
CA SER A 214 17.23 29.35 -23.20
C SER A 214 16.54 28.10 -22.64
N ALA A 215 15.22 28.17 -22.46
CA ALA A 215 14.43 27.03 -21.99
C ALA A 215 14.47 25.85 -22.98
N ASP A 216 14.46 26.10 -24.29
CA ASP A 216 14.52 25.08 -25.36
C ASP A 216 15.75 24.17 -25.25
N LEU A 217 16.91 24.75 -24.88
CA LEU A 217 18.14 23.98 -24.69
C LEU A 217 18.07 23.07 -23.47
N TRP A 218 17.48 23.54 -22.38
CA TRP A 218 17.28 22.75 -21.17
C TRP A 218 16.26 21.62 -21.39
N GLU A 219 15.20 21.88 -22.13
CA GLU A 219 14.19 20.89 -22.53
C GLU A 219 14.81 19.80 -23.42
N ALA A 220 15.56 20.20 -24.45
CA ALA A 220 16.27 19.29 -25.35
C ALA A 220 17.32 18.44 -24.63
N LEU A 221 18.03 19.03 -23.67
CA LEU A 221 18.98 18.29 -22.82
C LEU A 221 18.24 17.30 -21.90
N GLY A 222 17.10 17.69 -21.35
CA GLY A 222 16.22 16.82 -20.57
C GLY A 222 15.77 15.59 -21.36
N LEU A 223 15.36 15.81 -22.61
CA LEU A 223 14.95 14.74 -23.54
C LEU A 223 16.12 13.79 -23.82
N ALA A 224 17.31 14.32 -24.10
CA ALA A 224 18.50 13.52 -24.33
C ALA A 224 18.83 12.62 -23.13
N TYR A 225 18.82 13.18 -21.91
CA TYR A 225 19.06 12.42 -20.68
C TYR A 225 18.00 11.35 -20.43
N GLN A 226 16.72 11.67 -20.66
CA GLN A 226 15.63 10.72 -20.51
C GLN A 226 15.81 9.51 -21.44
N ARG A 227 16.18 9.74 -22.71
CA ARG A 227 16.44 8.67 -23.68
C ARG A 227 17.66 7.81 -23.32
N LEU A 228 18.64 8.37 -22.62
CA LEU A 228 19.77 7.63 -22.05
C LEU A 228 19.44 6.88 -20.74
N GLY A 229 18.24 7.05 -20.18
CA GLY A 229 17.85 6.49 -18.89
C GLY A 229 18.41 7.26 -17.68
N MET A 230 18.97 8.45 -17.89
CA MET A 230 19.51 9.33 -16.84
C MET A 230 18.41 10.20 -16.22
N PHE A 231 17.43 9.56 -15.59
CA PHE A 231 16.20 10.22 -15.12
C PHE A 231 16.42 11.35 -14.12
N THR A 232 17.41 11.25 -13.24
CA THR A 232 17.72 12.32 -12.25
C THR A 232 18.34 13.56 -12.87
N ALA A 233 19.06 13.42 -13.99
CA ALA A 233 19.58 14.55 -14.75
C ALA A 233 18.48 15.17 -15.64
N ALA A 234 17.60 14.33 -16.18
CA ALA A 234 16.43 14.76 -16.94
C ALA A 234 15.50 15.65 -16.10
N THR A 235 15.14 15.22 -14.88
CA THR A 235 14.25 16.02 -14.00
C THR A 235 14.85 17.37 -13.62
N LYS A 236 16.16 17.46 -13.43
CA LYS A 236 16.84 18.74 -13.18
C LYS A 236 16.82 19.66 -14.40
N SER A 237 17.03 19.08 -15.59
CA SER A 237 17.06 19.84 -16.84
C SER A 237 15.66 20.37 -17.19
N TYR A 238 14.63 19.52 -17.09
CA TYR A 238 13.24 19.95 -17.24
C TYR A 238 12.81 20.93 -16.15
N GLY A 239 13.20 20.70 -14.89
CA GLY A 239 12.95 21.66 -13.81
C GLY A 239 13.52 23.05 -14.12
N ARG A 240 14.73 23.11 -14.67
CA ARG A 240 15.32 24.38 -15.11
C ARG A 240 14.59 25.02 -16.29
N ALA A 241 14.11 24.22 -17.24
CA ALA A 241 13.29 24.72 -18.35
C ALA A 241 11.97 25.34 -17.83
N ILE A 242 11.30 24.70 -16.88
CA ILE A 242 10.06 25.18 -16.24
C ILE A 242 10.32 26.44 -15.41
N GLU A 243 11.44 26.51 -14.69
CA GLU A 243 11.85 27.72 -13.94
C GLU A 243 12.06 28.95 -14.85
N LEU A 244 12.53 28.72 -16.08
CA LEU A 244 12.74 29.78 -17.07
C LEU A 244 11.44 30.17 -17.76
N GLU A 245 10.64 29.18 -18.15
CA GLU A 245 9.35 29.36 -18.83
C GLU A 245 8.31 28.35 -18.31
N ASP A 246 7.42 28.82 -17.42
CA ASP A 246 6.39 27.98 -16.77
C ASP A 246 5.27 27.55 -17.73
N THR A 247 5.16 28.18 -18.91
CA THR A 247 4.15 27.86 -19.93
C THR A 247 4.51 26.64 -20.79
N ARG A 248 5.68 26.02 -20.57
CA ARG A 248 6.19 24.89 -21.39
C ARG A 248 5.52 23.58 -21.03
N VAL A 249 4.40 23.31 -21.70
CA VAL A 249 3.60 22.09 -21.55
C VAL A 249 4.43 20.81 -21.79
N PHE A 250 5.32 20.80 -22.79
CA PHE A 250 6.14 19.62 -23.08
C PHE A 250 7.07 19.27 -21.91
N ALA A 251 7.82 20.25 -21.38
CA ALA A 251 8.69 20.06 -20.22
C ALA A 251 7.92 19.58 -18.99
N LEU A 252 6.72 20.12 -18.73
CA LEU A 252 5.83 19.68 -17.63
C LEU A 252 5.39 18.21 -17.80
N VAL A 253 4.91 17.85 -19.00
CA VAL A 253 4.44 16.48 -19.31
C VAL A 253 5.58 15.47 -19.24
N GLU A 254 6.74 15.76 -19.83
CA GLU A 254 7.88 14.84 -19.82
C GLU A 254 8.50 14.72 -18.44
N SER A 255 8.62 15.82 -17.69
CA SER A 255 9.01 15.77 -16.28
C SER A 255 8.07 14.89 -15.46
N GLY A 256 6.75 15.06 -15.66
CA GLY A 256 5.71 14.21 -15.05
C GLY A 256 5.90 12.73 -15.39
N ASN A 257 6.13 12.40 -16.67
CA ASN A 257 6.40 11.04 -17.14
C ASN A 257 7.64 10.43 -16.48
N VAL A 258 8.71 11.22 -16.32
CA VAL A 258 9.92 10.77 -15.62
C VAL A 258 9.64 10.50 -14.14
N PHE A 259 8.84 11.34 -13.46
CA PHE A 259 8.43 11.09 -12.08
C PHE A 259 7.58 9.83 -11.94
N LEU A 260 6.69 9.54 -12.90
CA LEU A 260 5.94 8.28 -12.93
C LEU A 260 6.89 7.08 -13.03
N MET A 261 7.90 7.13 -13.90
CA MET A 261 8.90 6.05 -14.03
C MET A 261 9.75 5.87 -12.78
N LEU A 262 10.00 6.94 -12.03
CA LEU A 262 10.69 6.89 -10.74
C LEU A 262 9.79 6.43 -9.57
N GLY A 263 8.49 6.21 -9.81
CA GLY A 263 7.51 5.84 -8.78
C GLY A 263 7.03 6.99 -7.89
N SER A 264 7.39 8.23 -8.22
CA SER A 264 6.96 9.43 -7.48
C SER A 264 5.63 9.98 -8.03
N PHE A 265 4.55 9.22 -7.85
CA PHE A 265 3.25 9.51 -8.51
C PHE A 265 2.67 10.89 -8.17
N ARG A 266 2.77 11.33 -6.91
CA ARG A 266 2.20 12.62 -6.45
C ARG A 266 2.77 13.81 -7.21
N LYS A 267 4.10 13.88 -7.34
CA LYS A 267 4.79 14.95 -8.10
C LYS A 267 4.44 14.91 -9.58
N GLY A 268 4.33 13.70 -10.16
CA GLY A 268 3.89 13.55 -11.55
C GLY A 268 2.48 14.11 -11.76
N ILE A 269 1.54 13.77 -10.88
CA ILE A 269 0.15 14.27 -10.91
C ILE A 269 0.10 15.80 -10.83
N GLU A 270 0.88 16.41 -9.94
CA GLU A 270 0.97 17.88 -9.81
C GLU A 270 1.42 18.54 -11.12
N LEU A 271 2.46 18.01 -11.77
CA LEU A 271 2.97 18.54 -13.05
C LEU A 271 1.96 18.36 -14.19
N PHE A 272 1.25 17.23 -14.26
CA PHE A 272 0.20 17.07 -15.25
C PHE A 272 -0.98 18.02 -15.02
N HIS A 273 -1.34 18.31 -13.77
CA HIS A 273 -2.34 19.32 -13.47
C HIS A 273 -1.91 20.72 -13.93
N GLN A 274 -0.64 21.10 -13.71
CA GLN A 274 -0.09 22.36 -14.23
C GLN A 274 -0.15 22.41 -15.76
N ALA A 275 0.27 21.32 -16.44
CA ALA A 275 0.19 21.22 -17.89
C ALA A 275 -1.24 21.36 -18.43
N LEU A 276 -2.24 20.82 -17.72
CA LEU A 276 -3.66 20.90 -18.07
C LEU A 276 -4.28 22.27 -17.73
N GLN A 277 -3.75 23.02 -16.76
CA GLN A 277 -4.15 24.40 -16.53
C GLN A 277 -3.79 25.30 -17.73
N ILE A 278 -2.61 25.07 -18.31
CA ILE A 278 -2.15 25.78 -19.52
C ILE A 278 -2.89 25.26 -20.76
N SER A 279 -3.00 23.94 -20.90
CA SER A 279 -3.58 23.27 -22.08
C SER A 279 -4.62 22.20 -21.69
N PRO A 280 -5.89 22.60 -21.44
CA PRO A 280 -6.91 21.69 -20.90
C PRO A 280 -7.22 20.46 -21.77
N LYS A 281 -7.00 20.54 -23.08
CA LYS A 281 -7.30 19.47 -24.05
C LYS A 281 -6.07 18.64 -24.43
N ASN A 282 -4.95 18.78 -23.72
CA ASN A 282 -3.75 18.01 -24.03
C ASN A 282 -3.96 16.51 -23.69
N ILE A 283 -3.87 15.65 -24.70
CA ILE A 283 -4.09 14.20 -24.57
C ILE A 283 -2.96 13.54 -23.77
N SER A 284 -1.71 13.94 -23.99
CA SER A 284 -0.54 13.38 -23.29
C SER A 284 -0.59 13.69 -21.79
N ALA A 285 -0.96 14.92 -21.44
CA ALA A 285 -1.11 15.33 -20.05
C ALA A 285 -2.25 14.57 -19.35
N ASN A 286 -3.41 14.42 -20.01
CA ASN A 286 -4.53 13.64 -19.48
C ASN A 286 -4.18 12.14 -19.34
N TYR A 287 -3.47 11.58 -20.32
CA TYR A 287 -2.99 10.19 -20.27
C TYR A 287 -2.01 9.99 -19.09
N GLY A 288 -1.04 10.89 -18.94
CA GLY A 288 -0.08 10.88 -17.83
C GLY A 288 -0.77 11.03 -16.48
N LEU A 289 -1.76 11.93 -16.37
CA LEU A 289 -2.54 12.13 -15.15
C LEU A 289 -3.33 10.85 -14.77
N ALA A 290 -4.05 10.25 -15.71
CA ALA A 290 -4.80 9.01 -15.46
C ALA A 290 -3.86 7.83 -15.11
N SER A 291 -2.69 7.74 -15.75
CA SER A 291 -1.67 6.74 -15.42
C SER A 291 -1.06 6.96 -14.03
N GLY A 292 -0.81 8.21 -13.66
CA GLY A 292 -0.33 8.59 -12.34
C GLY A 292 -1.31 8.29 -11.23
N LEU A 293 -2.59 8.60 -11.43
CA LEU A 293 -3.67 8.26 -10.49
C LEU A 293 -3.83 6.75 -10.32
N LEU A 294 -3.72 5.97 -11.41
CA LEU A 294 -3.69 4.51 -11.35
C LEU A 294 -2.50 4.00 -10.52
N GLY A 295 -1.31 4.56 -10.73
CA GLY A 295 -0.10 4.23 -9.96
C GLY A 295 -0.24 4.55 -8.47
N LEU A 296 -0.71 5.76 -8.15
CA LEU A 296 -0.96 6.20 -6.77
C LEU A 296 -2.04 5.36 -6.10
N SER A 297 -3.10 4.99 -6.82
CA SER A 297 -4.13 4.08 -6.32
C SER A 297 -3.54 2.72 -5.96
N LYS A 298 -2.70 2.12 -6.83
CA LYS A 298 -2.02 0.85 -6.53
C LYS A 298 -1.16 0.93 -5.26
N GLU A 299 -0.49 2.04 -5.04
CA GLU A 299 0.27 2.30 -3.80
C GLU A 299 -0.65 2.47 -2.58
N CYS A 300 -1.77 3.19 -2.70
CA CYS A 300 -2.75 3.31 -1.63
C CYS A 300 -3.37 1.95 -1.27
N MET A 301 -3.60 1.10 -2.28
CA MET A 301 -4.14 -0.25 -2.11
C MET A 301 -3.18 -1.19 -1.40
N SER A 302 -1.86 -1.10 -1.69
CA SER A 302 -0.85 -1.87 -0.95
C SER A 302 -0.70 -1.41 0.50
N LEU A 303 -0.94 -0.13 0.78
CA LEU A 303 -0.99 0.42 2.15
C LEU A 303 -2.31 0.12 2.90
N GLY A 304 -3.31 -0.43 2.23
CA GLY A 304 -4.62 -0.75 2.82
C GLY A 304 -5.64 0.39 2.80
N ALA A 305 -5.33 1.53 2.17
CA ALA A 305 -6.23 2.68 2.04
C ALA A 305 -7.21 2.52 0.86
N LEU A 306 -8.07 1.50 0.94
CA LEU A 306 -8.94 1.06 -0.17
C LEU A 306 -9.94 2.13 -0.64
N ARG A 307 -10.59 2.84 0.29
CA ARG A 307 -11.58 3.88 -0.06
C ARG A 307 -10.94 5.02 -0.86
N TRP A 308 -9.75 5.45 -0.43
CA TRP A 308 -9.01 6.47 -1.15
C TRP A 308 -8.50 5.96 -2.51
N GLY A 309 -8.02 4.71 -2.55
CA GLY A 309 -7.64 4.05 -3.80
C GLY A 309 -8.79 3.99 -4.81
N ALA A 310 -10.01 3.69 -4.36
CA ALA A 310 -11.21 3.66 -5.19
C ALA A 310 -11.58 5.05 -5.71
N SER A 311 -11.56 6.11 -4.88
CA SER A 311 -11.86 7.47 -5.33
C SER A 311 -10.85 7.96 -6.38
N LEU A 312 -9.56 7.65 -6.20
CA LEU A 312 -8.53 7.97 -7.19
C LEU A 312 -8.77 7.26 -8.54
N LEU A 313 -9.29 6.02 -8.52
CA LEU A 313 -9.62 5.28 -9.74
C LEU A 313 -10.88 5.82 -10.43
N GLU A 314 -11.87 6.29 -9.68
CA GLU A 314 -13.04 6.98 -10.25
C GLU A 314 -12.61 8.23 -11.00
N ASP A 315 -11.74 9.05 -10.40
CA ASP A 315 -11.22 10.26 -11.03
C ASP A 315 -10.34 9.92 -12.24
N ALA A 316 -9.46 8.92 -12.11
CA ALA A 316 -8.67 8.41 -13.24
C ALA A 316 -9.55 7.93 -14.39
N SER A 317 -10.67 7.26 -14.09
CA SER A 317 -11.61 6.78 -15.10
C SER A 317 -12.32 7.92 -15.81
N LYS A 318 -12.72 8.98 -15.10
CA LYS A 318 -13.35 10.16 -15.73
C LYS A 318 -12.39 10.81 -16.72
N ILE A 319 -11.12 10.97 -16.33
CA ILE A 319 -10.07 11.58 -17.15
C ILE A 319 -9.75 10.70 -18.37
N ALA A 320 -9.55 9.40 -18.17
CA ALA A 320 -9.27 8.47 -19.26
C ALA A 320 -10.48 8.33 -20.22
N GLY A 321 -11.71 8.36 -19.70
CA GLY A 321 -12.94 8.37 -20.50
C GLY A 321 -13.07 9.63 -21.36
N ALA A 322 -12.82 10.81 -20.78
CA ALA A 322 -12.79 12.07 -21.52
C ALA A 322 -11.69 12.07 -22.60
N SER A 323 -10.52 11.53 -22.29
CA SER A 323 -9.41 11.36 -23.24
C SER A 323 -9.77 10.43 -24.40
N ALA A 324 -10.50 9.35 -24.12
CA ALA A 324 -10.98 8.42 -25.13
C ALA A 324 -12.04 9.03 -26.05
N GLN A 325 -12.80 10.03 -25.57
CA GLN A 325 -13.72 10.81 -26.42
C GLN A 325 -12.96 11.77 -27.34
N LEU A 326 -11.89 12.41 -26.84
CA LEU A 326 -11.06 13.32 -27.63
C LEU A 326 -10.22 12.60 -28.69
N ALA A 327 -9.68 11.42 -28.36
CA ALA A 327 -8.75 10.67 -29.21
C ALA A 327 -9.11 9.17 -29.27
N GLY A 328 -10.34 8.87 -29.70
CA GLY A 328 -10.90 7.51 -29.71
C GLY A 328 -10.21 6.51 -30.65
N ASN A 329 -9.32 6.99 -31.52
CA ASN A 329 -8.52 6.25 -32.49
C ASN A 329 -7.19 5.73 -31.88
N ILE A 330 -6.84 6.11 -30.66
CA ILE A 330 -5.58 5.72 -30.01
C ILE A 330 -5.80 4.51 -29.09
N SER A 331 -5.19 3.37 -29.44
CA SER A 331 -5.29 2.10 -28.70
C SER A 331 -4.89 2.21 -27.22
N CYS A 332 -3.79 2.89 -26.90
CA CYS A 332 -3.25 2.91 -25.53
C CYS A 332 -4.17 3.61 -24.52
N ILE A 333 -5.00 4.57 -24.95
CA ILE A 333 -5.95 5.27 -24.08
C ILE A 333 -7.05 4.30 -23.65
N TRP A 334 -7.57 3.52 -24.61
CA TRP A 334 -8.53 2.46 -24.33
C TRP A 334 -7.95 1.35 -23.46
N LYS A 335 -6.68 0.98 -23.68
CA LYS A 335 -5.96 0.05 -22.81
C LYS A 335 -5.87 0.59 -21.38
N LEU A 336 -5.43 1.84 -21.20
CA LEU A 336 -5.31 2.47 -19.88
C LEU A 336 -6.66 2.58 -19.18
N HIS A 337 -7.72 2.98 -19.89
CA HIS A 337 -9.07 3.00 -19.34
C HIS A 337 -9.52 1.60 -18.90
N GLY A 338 -9.19 0.57 -19.68
CA GLY A 338 -9.38 -0.83 -19.32
C GLY A 338 -8.66 -1.22 -18.03
N ASP A 339 -7.38 -0.86 -17.89
CA ASP A 339 -6.56 -1.14 -16.71
C ASP A 339 -7.12 -0.47 -15.44
N ILE A 340 -7.56 0.79 -15.56
CA ILE A 340 -8.20 1.53 -14.46
C ILE A 340 -9.51 0.83 -14.04
N GLN A 341 -10.35 0.47 -14.99
CA GLN A 341 -11.63 -0.19 -14.71
C GLN A 341 -11.46 -1.60 -14.13
N LEU A 342 -10.47 -2.37 -14.62
CA LEU A 342 -10.16 -3.69 -14.10
C LEU A 342 -9.61 -3.62 -12.66
N THR A 343 -8.74 -2.65 -12.39
CA THR A 343 -8.23 -2.42 -11.01
C THR A 343 -9.32 -1.94 -10.07
N TYR A 344 -10.22 -1.08 -10.54
CA TYR A 344 -11.39 -0.63 -9.78
C TYR A 344 -12.32 -1.81 -9.44
N ALA A 345 -12.66 -2.66 -10.42
CA ALA A 345 -13.49 -3.85 -10.20
C ALA A 345 -12.91 -4.82 -9.15
N ARG A 346 -11.58 -4.95 -9.08
CA ARG A 346 -10.88 -5.86 -8.16
C ARG A 346 -10.78 -5.33 -6.73
N CYS A 347 -10.79 -4.01 -6.55
CA CYS A 347 -10.38 -3.39 -5.29
C CYS A 347 -11.45 -2.49 -4.68
N PHE A 348 -12.60 -2.33 -5.33
CA PHE A 348 -13.71 -1.53 -4.83
C PHE A 348 -14.14 -2.03 -3.43
N PRO A 349 -13.97 -1.22 -2.37
CA PRO A 349 -14.28 -1.65 -1.03
C PRO A 349 -15.79 -1.63 -0.79
N TRP A 350 -16.28 -2.65 -0.10
CA TRP A 350 -17.58 -2.58 0.53
C TRP A 350 -17.51 -1.64 1.74
N VAL A 351 -18.43 -0.69 1.79
CA VAL A 351 -18.49 0.35 2.84
C VAL A 351 -19.73 0.09 3.69
N GLU A 352 -19.50 -0.11 4.98
CA GLU A 352 -20.54 -0.08 6.00
C GLU A 352 -20.97 1.37 6.23
N ASP A 353 -22.24 1.67 5.95
CA ASP A 353 -22.86 2.90 6.44
C ASP A 353 -23.25 2.70 7.90
N ASP A 354 -22.91 3.65 8.79
CA ASP A 354 -23.22 3.60 10.24
C ASP A 354 -24.72 3.39 10.55
N LYS A 355 -25.61 3.61 9.56
CA LYS A 355 -27.05 3.34 9.66
C LYS A 355 -27.44 1.87 9.50
N MET A 356 -26.54 0.99 9.05
CA MET A 356 -26.76 -0.46 8.92
C MET A 356 -26.75 -1.21 10.26
N ILE A 357 -26.27 -0.55 11.32
CA ILE A 357 -26.00 -1.14 12.65
C ILE A 357 -27.29 -1.63 13.34
N GLN A 358 -28.47 -1.22 12.88
CA GLN A 358 -29.77 -1.50 13.52
C GLN A 358 -30.66 -2.54 12.79
N SER A 359 -30.07 -3.54 12.15
CA SER A 359 -30.74 -4.78 11.72
C SER A 359 -31.83 -4.65 10.67
N ASP A 360 -31.44 -4.77 9.40
CA ASP A 360 -32.33 -5.27 8.35
C ASP A 360 -31.52 -6.15 7.37
N ALA A 361 -31.80 -7.46 7.35
CA ALA A 361 -31.20 -8.38 6.39
C ALA A 361 -31.43 -7.92 4.93
N LYS A 362 -32.55 -7.22 4.69
CA LYS A 362 -32.88 -6.59 3.41
C LYS A 362 -31.93 -5.44 3.05
N ALA A 363 -31.57 -4.59 4.03
CA ALA A 363 -30.65 -3.48 3.80
C ALA A 363 -29.24 -3.99 3.46
N PHE A 364 -28.76 -4.99 4.23
CA PHE A 364 -27.49 -5.66 3.92
C PHE A 364 -27.50 -6.26 2.51
N ASN A 365 -28.54 -7.02 2.16
CA ASN A 365 -28.67 -7.61 0.82
C ASN A 365 -28.69 -6.55 -0.28
N GLY A 366 -29.38 -5.42 -0.06
CA GLY A 366 -29.37 -4.28 -0.97
C GLY A 366 -27.97 -3.71 -1.19
N SER A 367 -27.18 -3.53 -0.12
CA SER A 367 -25.79 -3.06 -0.23
C SER A 367 -24.88 -4.05 -0.94
N LEU A 368 -25.07 -5.35 -0.69
CA LEU A 368 -24.28 -6.40 -1.31
C LEU A 368 -24.54 -6.47 -2.81
N VAL A 369 -25.80 -6.36 -3.22
CA VAL A 369 -26.20 -6.28 -4.64
C VAL A 369 -25.62 -5.02 -5.28
N SER A 370 -25.71 -3.87 -4.61
CA SER A 370 -25.13 -2.61 -5.10
C SER A 370 -23.62 -2.72 -5.31
N TRP A 371 -22.88 -3.24 -4.33
CA TRP A 371 -21.44 -3.48 -4.42
C TRP A 371 -21.08 -4.48 -5.53
N LYS A 372 -21.82 -5.59 -5.64
CA LYS A 372 -21.60 -6.58 -6.70
C LYS A 372 -21.85 -5.96 -8.08
N GLN A 373 -22.89 -5.14 -8.20
CA GLN A 373 -23.24 -4.44 -9.43
C GLN A 373 -22.18 -3.41 -9.84
N THR A 374 -21.63 -2.62 -8.91
CA THR A 374 -20.55 -1.66 -9.22
C THR A 374 -19.29 -2.38 -9.72
N CYS A 375 -18.88 -3.45 -9.05
CA CYS A 375 -17.74 -4.27 -9.47
C CYS A 375 -17.97 -4.91 -10.86
N LEU A 376 -19.16 -5.46 -11.11
CA LEU A 376 -19.53 -6.05 -12.40
C LEU A 376 -19.56 -5.00 -13.53
N LEU A 377 -20.19 -3.85 -13.32
CA LEU A 377 -20.23 -2.77 -14.31
C LEU A 377 -18.82 -2.29 -14.68
N ALA A 378 -17.93 -2.18 -13.70
CA ALA A 378 -16.53 -1.85 -13.94
C ALA A 378 -15.80 -2.93 -14.74
N ALA A 379 -16.01 -4.21 -14.43
CA ALA A 379 -15.44 -5.33 -15.18
C ALA A 379 -15.95 -5.39 -16.64
N PHE A 380 -17.24 -5.09 -16.87
CA PHE A 380 -17.77 -4.95 -18.22
C PHE A 380 -17.18 -3.76 -18.97
N SER A 381 -17.01 -2.63 -18.28
CA SER A 381 -16.37 -1.43 -18.83
C SER A 381 -14.92 -1.70 -19.24
N SER A 382 -14.17 -2.44 -18.43
CA SER A 382 -12.78 -2.81 -18.74
C SER A 382 -12.72 -3.70 -19.98
N ARG A 383 -13.52 -4.78 -20.04
CA ARG A 383 -13.59 -5.66 -21.21
C ARG A 383 -13.95 -4.90 -22.49
N ARG A 384 -14.95 -4.01 -22.44
CA ARG A 384 -15.35 -3.18 -23.59
C ARG A 384 -14.21 -2.29 -24.07
N SER A 385 -13.47 -1.70 -23.14
CA SER A 385 -12.34 -0.81 -23.44
C SER A 385 -11.19 -1.59 -24.08
N TYR A 386 -10.84 -2.75 -23.52
CA TYR A 386 -9.82 -3.60 -24.12
C TYR A 386 -10.22 -4.12 -25.51
N LEU A 387 -11.48 -4.53 -25.72
CA LEU A 387 -11.95 -4.93 -27.05
C LEU A 387 -11.85 -3.80 -28.08
N LYS A 388 -12.13 -2.55 -27.66
CA LYS A 388 -11.91 -1.38 -28.51
C LYS A 388 -10.43 -1.17 -28.81
N ALA A 389 -9.55 -1.38 -27.83
CA ALA A 389 -8.11 -1.33 -28.03
C ALA A 389 -7.61 -2.43 -28.99
N VAL A 390 -8.11 -3.67 -28.87
CA VAL A 390 -7.82 -4.78 -29.81
C VAL A 390 -8.24 -4.42 -31.23
N HIS A 391 -9.41 -3.82 -31.41
CA HIS A 391 -9.86 -3.38 -32.73
C HIS A 391 -8.92 -2.36 -33.36
N LEU A 392 -8.29 -1.49 -32.57
CA LEU A 392 -7.37 -0.46 -33.05
C LEU A 392 -5.95 -0.98 -33.25
N ALA A 393 -5.52 -1.97 -32.47
CA ALA A 393 -4.19 -2.57 -32.52
C ALA A 393 -4.25 -4.11 -32.38
N PRO A 394 -4.76 -4.83 -33.39
CA PRO A 394 -4.93 -6.29 -33.33
C PRO A 394 -3.61 -7.07 -33.28
N TRP A 395 -2.48 -6.44 -33.59
CA TRP A 395 -1.16 -7.05 -33.48
C TRP A 395 -0.59 -7.03 -32.05
N GLN A 396 -1.22 -6.32 -31.11
CA GLN A 396 -0.69 -6.18 -29.75
C GLN A 396 -1.17 -7.30 -28.82
N ALA A 397 -0.34 -8.34 -28.65
CA ALA A 397 -0.67 -9.53 -27.87
C ALA A 397 -1.10 -9.26 -26.42
N SER A 398 -0.47 -8.29 -25.74
CA SER A 398 -0.79 -7.95 -24.34
C SER A 398 -2.27 -7.62 -24.10
N ILE A 399 -2.95 -7.00 -25.07
CA ILE A 399 -4.36 -6.61 -24.90
C ILE A 399 -5.25 -7.85 -24.90
N TYR A 400 -4.89 -8.92 -25.63
CA TYR A 400 -5.61 -10.19 -25.60
C TYR A 400 -5.47 -10.91 -24.26
N ALA A 401 -4.31 -10.83 -23.62
CA ALA A 401 -4.15 -11.35 -22.25
C ALA A 401 -5.00 -10.53 -21.26
N ASP A 402 -5.00 -9.20 -21.38
CA ASP A 402 -5.78 -8.29 -20.53
C ASP A 402 -7.31 -8.50 -20.71
N THR A 403 -7.79 -8.74 -21.94
CA THR A 403 -9.21 -9.09 -22.19
C THR A 403 -9.59 -10.44 -21.59
N ALA A 404 -8.68 -11.42 -21.62
CA ALA A 404 -8.89 -12.73 -21.01
C ALA A 404 -9.09 -12.59 -19.50
N ILE A 405 -8.21 -11.84 -18.84
CA ILE A 405 -8.26 -11.56 -17.41
C ILE A 405 -9.54 -10.79 -17.02
N ALA A 406 -9.94 -9.78 -17.80
CA ALA A 406 -11.19 -9.06 -17.56
C ALA A 406 -12.43 -9.96 -17.70
N SER A 407 -12.40 -10.89 -18.66
CA SER A 407 -13.49 -11.84 -18.90
C SER A 407 -13.59 -12.90 -17.79
N ASP A 408 -12.47 -13.27 -17.17
CA ASP A 408 -12.41 -14.15 -16.01
C ASP A 408 -13.05 -13.53 -14.78
N MET A 409 -12.71 -12.27 -14.50
CA MET A 409 -13.34 -11.50 -13.42
C MET A 409 -14.88 -11.46 -13.55
N ILE A 410 -15.40 -11.21 -14.75
CA ILE A 410 -16.85 -11.22 -14.99
C ILE A 410 -17.44 -12.60 -14.66
N SER A 411 -16.82 -13.67 -15.17
CA SER A 411 -17.33 -15.03 -14.94
C SER A 411 -17.29 -15.45 -13.48
N SER A 412 -16.27 -15.02 -12.72
CA SER A 412 -16.12 -15.32 -11.29
C SER A 412 -17.17 -14.63 -10.43
N MET A 413 -17.77 -13.55 -10.93
CA MET A 413 -18.77 -12.76 -10.21
C MET A 413 -20.20 -13.14 -10.60
N GLU A 414 -20.43 -13.72 -11.78
CA GLU A 414 -21.79 -14.05 -12.25
C GLU A 414 -22.37 -15.33 -11.65
N ASP A 415 -21.54 -16.26 -11.13
CA ASP A 415 -21.88 -17.58 -10.54
C ASP A 415 -23.04 -18.38 -11.19
N GLU A 416 -22.63 -19.44 -11.88
CA GLU A 416 -23.31 -20.71 -12.23
C GLU A 416 -24.83 -20.72 -12.47
N ASP A 417 -25.27 -20.26 -13.65
CA ASP A 417 -26.55 -20.73 -14.23
C ASP A 417 -26.57 -20.62 -15.78
N SER A 418 -25.42 -20.76 -16.44
CA SER A 418 -25.37 -20.91 -17.90
C SER A 418 -24.87 -22.31 -18.25
N SER A 419 -25.83 -23.17 -18.62
CA SER A 419 -25.66 -24.46 -19.28
C SER A 419 -24.37 -24.54 -20.11
N HIS A 420 -23.38 -25.25 -19.58
CA HIS A 420 -22.09 -25.43 -20.24
C HIS A 420 -22.22 -26.37 -21.43
N ASP A 421 -22.09 -25.82 -22.63
CA ASP A 421 -21.61 -26.61 -23.78
C ASP A 421 -20.16 -27.01 -23.49
N LEU A 422 -19.99 -28.21 -22.93
CA LEU A 422 -18.72 -28.86 -22.55
C LEU A 422 -17.66 -28.95 -23.66
N TYR A 423 -18.00 -28.59 -24.90
CA TYR A 423 -17.14 -28.69 -26.08
C TYR A 423 -16.72 -27.34 -26.68
N SER A 424 -17.18 -26.21 -26.15
CA SER A 424 -16.80 -24.88 -26.66
C SER A 424 -15.75 -24.22 -25.75
N TRP A 425 -14.56 -23.93 -26.30
CA TRP A 425 -13.54 -23.15 -25.60
C TRP A 425 -14.12 -21.83 -25.12
N GLN A 426 -13.87 -21.50 -23.84
CA GLN A 426 -14.41 -20.29 -23.25
C GLN A 426 -13.72 -19.04 -23.80
N LEU A 427 -14.40 -17.89 -23.71
CA LEU A 427 -13.88 -16.62 -24.24
C LEU A 427 -12.50 -16.28 -23.66
N GLN A 428 -12.28 -16.54 -22.36
CA GLN A 428 -11.01 -16.27 -21.67
C GLN A 428 -9.86 -17.08 -22.27
N GLU A 429 -10.06 -18.40 -22.44
CA GLU A 429 -9.05 -19.28 -23.04
C GLU A 429 -8.76 -18.90 -24.49
N LYS A 430 -9.81 -18.58 -25.28
CA LYS A 430 -9.65 -18.11 -26.67
C LYS A 430 -8.81 -16.83 -26.75
N MET A 431 -9.06 -15.88 -25.85
CA MET A 431 -8.30 -14.63 -25.81
C MET A 431 -6.84 -14.87 -25.38
N ALA A 432 -6.60 -15.70 -24.35
CA ALA A 432 -5.24 -16.08 -23.94
C ALA A 432 -4.46 -16.80 -25.06
N LEU A 433 -5.11 -17.71 -25.79
CA LEU A 433 -4.55 -18.34 -26.98
C LEU A 433 -4.27 -17.33 -28.10
N GLY A 434 -5.14 -16.32 -28.29
CA GLY A 434 -4.91 -15.22 -29.23
C GLY A 434 -3.62 -14.46 -28.93
N ALA A 435 -3.32 -14.20 -27.65
CA ALA A 435 -2.05 -13.61 -27.23
C ALA A 435 -0.85 -14.50 -27.61
N LEU A 436 -0.95 -15.81 -27.36
CA LEU A 436 0.08 -16.80 -27.70
C LEU A 436 0.26 -17.00 -29.21
N LEU A 437 -0.78 -16.84 -30.01
CA LEU A 437 -0.67 -16.90 -31.48
C LEU A 437 0.16 -15.74 -32.04
N LEU A 438 0.13 -14.58 -31.38
CA LEU A 438 0.91 -13.41 -31.76
C LEU A 438 2.33 -13.47 -31.19
N GLU A 439 2.49 -13.90 -29.93
CA GLU A 439 3.76 -13.97 -29.22
C GLU A 439 3.89 -15.32 -28.47
N GLY A 440 4.17 -16.40 -29.20
CA GLY A 440 4.25 -17.76 -28.64
C GLY A 440 5.44 -18.00 -27.72
N ASP A 441 6.48 -17.18 -27.81
CA ASP A 441 7.69 -17.26 -27.00
C ASP A 441 7.57 -16.46 -25.69
N ASN A 442 6.45 -15.76 -25.46
CA ASN A 442 6.23 -14.98 -24.26
C ASN A 442 5.73 -15.86 -23.11
N TYR A 443 6.60 -16.13 -22.14
CA TYR A 443 6.31 -16.99 -21.00
C TYR A 443 5.16 -16.48 -20.12
N GLU A 444 4.88 -15.17 -20.10
CA GLU A 444 3.80 -14.59 -19.30
C GLU A 444 2.44 -14.99 -19.85
N PHE A 445 2.29 -15.06 -21.17
CA PHE A 445 1.03 -15.48 -21.78
C PHE A 445 0.75 -16.97 -21.53
N TRP A 446 1.80 -17.80 -21.47
CA TRP A 446 1.67 -19.18 -21.02
C TRP A 446 1.19 -19.27 -19.57
N VAL A 447 1.71 -18.44 -18.67
CA VAL A 447 1.21 -18.36 -17.28
C VAL A 447 -0.24 -17.88 -17.24
N THR A 448 -0.62 -16.87 -18.03
CA THR A 448 -2.02 -16.42 -18.09
C THR A 448 -2.96 -17.53 -18.54
N LEU A 449 -2.62 -18.28 -19.60
CA LEU A 449 -3.40 -19.45 -20.02
C LEU A 449 -3.46 -20.51 -18.90
N GLY A 450 -2.34 -20.74 -18.22
CA GLY A 450 -2.24 -21.66 -17.10
C GLY A 450 -3.13 -21.30 -15.90
N CYS A 451 -3.37 -20.01 -15.68
CA CYS A 451 -4.24 -19.52 -14.61
C CYS A 451 -5.72 -19.52 -15.00
N LEU A 452 -6.03 -19.17 -16.26
CA LEU A 452 -7.39 -18.93 -16.74
C LEU A 452 -8.09 -20.16 -17.30
N SER A 453 -7.34 -21.20 -17.69
CA SER A 453 -7.97 -22.40 -18.25
C SER A 453 -8.82 -23.13 -17.22
N ARG A 454 -9.94 -23.73 -17.62
CA ARG A 454 -10.72 -24.61 -16.72
C ARG A 454 -10.21 -26.06 -16.71
N HIS A 455 -9.44 -26.46 -17.71
CA HIS A 455 -8.92 -27.81 -17.85
C HIS A 455 -7.59 -27.98 -17.12
N THR A 456 -7.54 -28.81 -16.07
CA THR A 456 -6.34 -29.02 -15.23
C THR A 456 -5.11 -29.46 -16.05
N ALA A 457 -5.29 -30.36 -17.02
CA ALA A 457 -4.20 -30.80 -17.90
C ALA A 457 -3.63 -29.65 -18.75
N LEU A 458 -4.49 -28.76 -19.27
CA LEU A 458 -4.05 -27.60 -20.03
C LEU A 458 -3.37 -26.57 -19.13
N LYS A 459 -3.89 -26.35 -17.91
CA LYS A 459 -3.25 -25.50 -16.89
C LYS A 459 -1.81 -25.95 -16.65
N GLN A 460 -1.64 -27.24 -16.36
CA GLN A 460 -0.35 -27.85 -16.09
C GLN A 460 0.58 -27.75 -17.30
N HIS A 461 0.09 -28.09 -18.50
CA HIS A 461 0.87 -27.99 -19.72
C HIS A 461 1.38 -26.56 -19.96
N ALA A 462 0.50 -25.56 -19.85
CA ALA A 462 0.84 -24.17 -20.09
C ALA A 462 1.92 -23.67 -19.12
N LEU A 463 1.80 -24.00 -17.82
CA LEU A 463 2.81 -23.64 -16.81
C LEU A 463 4.15 -24.33 -17.06
N ILE A 464 4.15 -25.61 -17.44
CA ILE A 464 5.38 -26.34 -17.79
C ILE A 464 6.03 -25.76 -19.05
N ARG A 465 5.25 -25.36 -20.07
CA ARG A 465 5.78 -24.67 -21.25
C ARG A 465 6.40 -23.33 -20.90
N GLY A 466 5.76 -22.55 -20.01
CA GLY A 466 6.36 -21.34 -19.46
C GLY A 466 7.72 -21.59 -18.80
N LEU A 467 7.83 -22.65 -17.99
CA LEU A 467 9.09 -23.06 -17.35
C LEU A 467 10.14 -23.59 -18.33
N GLN A 468 9.74 -24.17 -19.47
CA GLN A 468 10.66 -24.58 -20.53
C GLN A 468 11.27 -23.38 -21.24
N LEU A 469 10.54 -22.26 -21.33
CA LEU A 469 11.04 -20.99 -21.89
C LEU A 469 11.92 -20.26 -20.87
N ASP A 470 11.51 -20.21 -19.60
CA ASP A 470 12.29 -19.64 -18.51
C ASP A 470 12.15 -20.47 -17.22
N VAL A 471 13.22 -21.18 -16.87
CA VAL A 471 13.28 -22.02 -15.66
C VAL A 471 13.21 -21.17 -14.38
N SER A 472 13.58 -19.89 -14.46
CA SER A 472 13.56 -18.94 -13.34
C SER A 472 12.19 -18.26 -13.14
N LEU A 473 11.14 -18.73 -13.81
CA LEU A 473 9.80 -18.19 -13.68
C LEU A 473 9.13 -18.62 -12.35
N ALA A 474 9.37 -17.85 -11.30
CA ALA A 474 8.88 -18.12 -9.96
C ALA A 474 7.34 -18.18 -9.87
N SER A 475 6.63 -17.39 -10.67
CA SER A 475 5.15 -17.40 -10.72
C SER A 475 4.61 -18.73 -11.25
N ALA A 476 5.24 -19.31 -12.27
CA ALA A 476 4.84 -20.61 -12.81
C ALA A 476 5.02 -21.73 -11.78
N TRP A 477 6.14 -21.74 -11.04
CA TRP A 477 6.34 -22.66 -9.91
C TRP A 477 5.28 -22.49 -8.82
N ALA A 478 4.90 -21.24 -8.50
CA ALA A 478 3.87 -20.97 -7.50
C ALA A 478 2.50 -21.53 -7.91
N TYR A 479 2.07 -21.29 -9.15
CA TYR A 479 0.79 -21.80 -9.65
C TYR A 479 0.82 -23.32 -9.84
N LEU A 480 1.95 -23.90 -10.22
CA LEU A 480 2.11 -25.35 -10.29
C LEU A 480 1.99 -25.99 -8.89
N GLY A 481 2.58 -25.36 -7.87
CA GLY A 481 2.40 -25.75 -6.47
C GLY A 481 0.94 -25.68 -6.01
N LYS A 482 0.19 -24.65 -6.45
CA LYS A 482 -1.26 -24.55 -6.21
C LYS A 482 -2.02 -25.73 -6.83
N ILE A 483 -1.74 -26.06 -8.09
CA ILE A 483 -2.38 -27.20 -8.79
C ILE A 483 -2.06 -28.52 -8.09
N TYR A 484 -0.79 -28.79 -7.77
CA TYR A 484 -0.41 -30.01 -7.06
C TYR A 484 -1.09 -30.15 -5.70
N ARG A 485 -1.32 -29.02 -5.02
CA ARG A 485 -2.06 -29.00 -3.76
C ARG A 485 -3.54 -29.33 -3.95
N GLU A 486 -4.19 -28.78 -4.98
CA GLU A 486 -5.59 -29.07 -5.34
C GLU A 486 -5.80 -30.55 -5.66
N GLU A 487 -4.82 -31.19 -6.32
CA GLU A 487 -4.80 -32.63 -6.64
C GLU A 487 -4.41 -33.52 -5.44
N GLY A 488 -4.06 -32.94 -4.28
CA GLY A 488 -3.69 -33.67 -3.06
C GLY A 488 -2.22 -34.09 -2.96
N GLU A 489 -1.38 -33.73 -3.94
CA GLU A 489 0.05 -34.02 -4.00
C GLU A 489 0.90 -33.05 -3.14
N LYS A 490 0.71 -33.12 -1.81
CA LYS A 490 1.31 -32.18 -0.84
C LYS A 490 2.83 -32.06 -0.93
N LYS A 491 3.55 -33.15 -1.22
CA LYS A 491 5.02 -33.15 -1.30
C LYS A 491 5.52 -32.36 -2.52
N LEU A 492 4.91 -32.58 -3.68
CA LEU A 492 5.25 -31.85 -4.90
C LEU A 492 4.86 -30.37 -4.78
N ALA A 493 3.71 -30.08 -4.16
CA ALA A 493 3.30 -28.71 -3.87
C ALA A 493 4.34 -27.96 -3.02
N ARG A 494 4.82 -28.55 -1.93
CA ARG A 494 5.89 -27.98 -1.09
C ARG A 494 7.16 -27.70 -1.87
N GLN A 495 7.63 -28.68 -2.64
CA GLN A 495 8.83 -28.52 -3.48
C GLN A 495 8.69 -27.36 -4.47
N ALA A 496 7.54 -27.27 -5.15
CA ALA A 496 7.27 -26.19 -6.09
C ALA A 496 7.24 -24.80 -5.40
N PHE A 497 6.63 -24.70 -4.20
CA PHE A 497 6.63 -23.47 -3.43
C PHE A 497 8.03 -23.09 -2.91
N ASP A 498 8.84 -24.05 -2.48
CA ASP A 498 10.23 -23.80 -2.04
C ASP A 498 11.09 -23.29 -3.20
N PHE A 499 10.96 -23.90 -4.39
CA PHE A 499 11.63 -23.40 -5.60
C PHE A 499 11.20 -21.96 -5.91
N SER A 500 9.88 -21.69 -5.94
CA SER A 500 9.36 -20.36 -6.21
C SER A 500 9.90 -19.31 -5.23
N ARG A 501 9.88 -19.59 -3.92
CA ARG A 501 10.41 -18.69 -2.88
C ARG A 501 11.92 -18.49 -2.96
N SER A 502 12.67 -19.52 -3.37
CA SER A 502 14.12 -19.42 -3.52
C SER A 502 14.52 -18.49 -4.67
N ILE A 503 13.69 -18.43 -5.71
CA ILE A 503 13.90 -17.59 -6.89
C ILE A 503 13.40 -16.17 -6.62
N ASP A 504 12.15 -16.03 -6.18
CA ASP A 504 11.53 -14.74 -5.88
C ASP A 504 10.73 -14.77 -4.56
N PRO A 505 11.35 -14.37 -3.43
CA PRO A 505 10.67 -14.25 -2.15
C PRO A 505 9.55 -13.20 -2.10
N SER A 506 9.42 -12.34 -3.12
CA SER A 506 8.43 -11.27 -3.18
C SER A 506 7.07 -11.73 -3.72
N LEU A 507 6.90 -13.01 -4.08
CA LEU A 507 5.61 -13.59 -4.45
C LEU A 507 4.84 -14.06 -3.21
N ALA A 508 3.58 -13.63 -3.06
CA ALA A 508 2.76 -13.99 -1.89
C ALA A 508 2.25 -15.44 -1.92
N LEU A 509 1.85 -15.94 -3.10
CA LEU A 509 1.20 -17.24 -3.25
C LEU A 509 2.00 -18.42 -2.66
N PRO A 510 3.33 -18.54 -2.88
CA PRO A 510 4.13 -19.59 -2.26
C PRO A 510 4.14 -19.55 -0.73
N TRP A 511 4.20 -18.36 -0.13
CA TRP A 511 4.17 -18.20 1.32
C TRP A 511 2.80 -18.61 1.90
N ALA A 512 1.70 -18.22 1.24
CA ALA A 512 0.36 -18.65 1.61
C ALA A 512 0.19 -20.17 1.46
N GLY A 513 0.65 -20.74 0.34
CA GLY A 513 0.58 -22.17 0.04
C GLY A 513 1.30 -23.04 1.06
N MET A 514 2.42 -22.54 1.62
CA MET A 514 3.16 -23.20 2.70
C MET A 514 2.46 -23.10 4.06
N SER A 515 1.78 -21.98 4.34
CA SER A 515 1.03 -21.81 5.60
C SER A 515 -0.19 -22.70 5.71
N ALA A 516 -0.78 -23.10 4.59
CA ALA A 516 -2.03 -23.86 4.58
C ALA A 516 -1.84 -25.35 4.95
N ASP A 517 -0.62 -25.80 5.26
CA ASP A 517 -0.29 -27.19 5.59
C ASP A 517 -0.55 -27.61 7.05
N CYS A 518 -1.25 -26.77 7.82
CA CYS A 518 -1.62 -27.04 9.20
C CYS A 518 -2.23 -28.44 9.38
N LEU A 519 -1.42 -29.33 9.96
CA LEU A 519 -1.93 -30.56 10.56
C LEU A 519 -2.73 -30.17 11.79
N LYS A 520 -4.02 -30.51 11.82
CA LYS A 520 -4.89 -30.39 13.00
C LYS A 520 -4.17 -30.99 14.21
N GLY A 521 -3.56 -30.15 15.06
CA GLY A 521 -2.94 -30.57 16.32
C GLY A 521 -1.58 -29.97 16.68
N LEU A 522 -0.84 -29.33 15.75
CA LEU A 522 0.44 -28.69 16.07
C LEU A 522 0.38 -27.18 15.85
N LYS A 523 0.58 -26.42 16.92
CA LYS A 523 0.86 -24.98 16.88
C LYS A 523 2.24 -24.79 16.23
N SER A 524 2.29 -24.50 14.94
CA SER A 524 3.55 -24.13 14.28
C SER A 524 3.58 -22.61 14.07
N ASP A 525 4.44 -21.92 14.83
CA ASP A 525 4.70 -20.50 14.65
C ASP A 525 5.18 -20.19 13.20
N GLU A 526 5.77 -21.18 12.52
CA GLU A 526 6.25 -21.05 11.14
C GLU A 526 5.12 -20.82 10.13
N GLU A 527 3.97 -21.48 10.31
CA GLU A 527 2.83 -21.36 9.40
C GLU A 527 2.19 -19.98 9.52
N PHE A 528 2.06 -19.48 10.76
CA PHE A 528 1.58 -18.13 11.04
C PHE A 528 2.50 -17.08 10.42
N GLU A 529 3.81 -17.18 10.63
CA GLU A 529 4.80 -16.25 10.06
C GLU A 529 4.82 -16.30 8.52
N SER A 530 4.70 -17.48 7.93
CA SER A 530 4.60 -17.65 6.48
C SER A 530 3.33 -16.97 5.92
N CYS A 531 2.19 -17.14 6.59
CA CYS A 531 0.95 -16.48 6.18
C CYS A 531 1.02 -14.95 6.35
N LEU A 532 1.61 -14.49 7.45
CA LEU A 532 1.81 -13.07 7.73
C LEU A 532 2.68 -12.42 6.65
N ARG A 533 3.74 -13.11 6.22
CA ARG A 533 4.58 -12.69 5.08
C ARG A 533 3.74 -12.58 3.80
N ALA A 534 2.90 -13.56 3.51
CA ALA A 534 2.04 -13.54 2.32
C ALA A 534 1.09 -12.33 2.31
N VAL A 535 0.44 -12.05 3.45
CA VAL A 535 -0.47 -10.90 3.62
C VAL A 535 0.25 -9.57 3.46
N ASN A 536 1.45 -9.44 4.02
CA ASN A 536 2.27 -8.22 3.90
C ASN A 536 2.75 -7.96 2.47
N ILE A 537 2.94 -9.02 1.67
CA ILE A 537 3.32 -8.90 0.26
C ILE A 537 2.11 -8.54 -0.60
N LEU A 538 1.02 -9.30 -0.47
CA LEU A 538 -0.20 -9.12 -1.23
C LEU A 538 -1.41 -9.37 -0.33
N PRO A 539 -2.12 -8.31 0.14
CA PRO A 539 -3.21 -8.43 1.09
C PRO A 539 -4.49 -8.94 0.42
N LEU A 540 -4.51 -10.16 -0.11
CA LEU A 540 -5.73 -10.80 -0.63
C LEU A 540 -6.65 -11.20 0.52
N ALA A 541 -7.96 -11.10 0.32
CA ALA A 541 -8.95 -11.46 1.33
C ALA A 541 -8.77 -12.91 1.83
N GLU A 542 -8.51 -13.85 0.92
CA GLU A 542 -8.24 -15.26 1.24
C GLU A 542 -7.04 -15.43 2.18
N PHE A 543 -5.94 -14.74 1.91
CA PHE A 543 -4.73 -14.81 2.74
C PHE A 543 -4.95 -14.16 4.11
N GLN A 544 -5.71 -13.06 4.16
CA GLN A 544 -6.05 -12.37 5.40
C GLN A 544 -6.99 -13.20 6.28
N ILE A 545 -8.00 -13.86 5.69
CA ILE A 545 -8.87 -14.81 6.38
C ILE A 545 -8.04 -15.98 6.93
N GLY A 546 -7.14 -16.55 6.10
CA GLY A 546 -6.22 -17.61 6.52
C GLY A 546 -5.33 -17.21 7.69
N LEU A 547 -4.74 -16.00 7.65
CA LEU A 547 -3.93 -15.46 8.74
C LEU A 547 -4.72 -15.38 10.05
N CYS A 548 -5.98 -14.92 9.99
CA CYS A 548 -6.84 -14.81 11.17
C CYS A 548 -7.24 -16.17 11.73
N TYR A 549 -7.47 -17.15 10.86
CA TYR A 549 -7.70 -18.53 11.27
C TYR A 549 -6.48 -19.13 11.99
N LEU A 550 -5.26 -18.87 11.49
CA LEU A 550 -4.01 -19.27 12.16
C LEU A 550 -3.79 -18.52 13.48
N ALA A 551 -4.17 -17.23 13.55
CA ALA A 551 -4.13 -16.43 14.77
C ALA A 551 -5.06 -17.01 15.85
N LEU A 552 -6.23 -17.51 15.45
CA LEU A 552 -7.16 -18.18 16.36
C LEU A 552 -6.57 -19.45 16.97
N LEU A 553 -5.87 -20.27 16.16
CA LEU A 553 -5.22 -21.51 16.62
C LEU A 553 -3.99 -21.26 17.50
N SER A 554 -3.22 -20.21 17.20
CA SER A 554 -2.02 -19.82 17.95
C SER A 554 -2.34 -19.04 19.23
N GLY A 555 -3.52 -18.40 19.32
CA GLY A 555 -3.92 -17.56 20.46
C GLY A 555 -3.52 -16.09 20.32
N ASN A 556 -3.17 -15.65 19.11
CA ASN A 556 -2.69 -14.28 18.80
C ASN A 556 -3.78 -13.36 18.22
N LEU A 557 -5.05 -13.71 18.38
CA LEU A 557 -6.18 -13.02 17.74
C LEU A 557 -6.33 -11.54 18.15
N ALA A 558 -5.87 -11.17 19.35
CA ALA A 558 -5.90 -9.79 19.84
C ALA A 558 -4.83 -8.87 19.19
N SER A 559 -3.97 -9.41 18.32
CA SER A 559 -2.95 -8.63 17.61
C SER A 559 -3.57 -7.58 16.70
N SER A 560 -3.05 -6.35 16.76
CA SER A 560 -3.50 -5.25 15.90
C SER A 560 -3.29 -5.54 14.41
N GLN A 561 -2.25 -6.30 14.05
CA GLN A 561 -1.97 -6.66 12.67
C GLN A 561 -3.04 -7.60 12.10
N VAL A 562 -3.43 -8.60 12.89
CA VAL A 562 -4.48 -9.57 12.54
C VAL A 562 -5.83 -8.86 12.41
N TYR A 563 -6.13 -7.97 13.36
CA TYR A 563 -7.34 -7.16 13.31
C TYR A 563 -7.40 -6.25 12.06
N ALA A 564 -6.31 -5.57 11.71
CA ALA A 564 -6.27 -4.77 10.49
C ALA A 564 -6.45 -5.61 9.21
N ALA A 565 -5.88 -6.83 9.20
CA ALA A 565 -6.02 -7.76 8.07
C ALA A 565 -7.47 -8.23 7.89
N ILE A 566 -8.17 -8.62 8.96
CA ILE A 566 -9.56 -9.09 8.85
C ILE A 566 -10.52 -7.98 8.45
N MET A 567 -10.31 -6.75 8.94
CA MET A 567 -11.12 -5.59 8.54
C MET A 567 -10.99 -5.31 7.05
N GLN A 568 -9.79 -5.46 6.48
CA GLN A 568 -9.59 -5.34 5.03
C GLN A 568 -10.24 -6.50 4.26
N ALA A 569 -10.19 -7.72 4.80
CA ALA A 569 -10.79 -8.88 4.17
C ALA A 569 -12.31 -8.73 4.06
N VAL A 570 -12.98 -8.31 5.13
CA VAL A 570 -14.42 -8.06 5.16
C VAL A 570 -14.85 -7.03 4.10
N GLN A 571 -14.07 -5.96 3.93
CA GLN A 571 -14.35 -4.94 2.90
C GLN A 571 -14.20 -5.48 1.46
N ARG A 572 -13.33 -6.47 1.22
CA ARG A 572 -13.09 -7.01 -0.12
C ARG A 572 -13.94 -8.22 -0.46
N SER A 573 -14.33 -9.01 0.54
CA SER A 573 -15.17 -10.20 0.39
C SER A 573 -16.37 -10.15 1.34
N PRO A 574 -17.31 -9.19 1.16
CA PRO A 574 -18.48 -9.07 2.03
C PRO A 574 -19.42 -10.30 1.97
N GLN A 575 -19.28 -11.12 0.92
CA GLN A 575 -20.02 -12.37 0.71
C GLN A 575 -19.51 -13.53 1.59
N SER A 576 -18.34 -13.41 2.22
CA SER A 576 -17.78 -14.48 3.04
C SER A 576 -18.32 -14.42 4.46
N ALA A 577 -19.17 -15.39 4.83
CA ALA A 577 -19.67 -15.52 6.20
C ALA A 577 -18.52 -15.78 7.20
N GLU A 578 -17.49 -16.51 6.78
CA GLU A 578 -16.31 -16.84 7.59
C GLU A 578 -15.49 -15.59 7.95
N ALA A 579 -15.32 -14.67 7.00
CA ALA A 579 -14.60 -13.41 7.24
C ALA A 579 -15.27 -12.59 8.34
N HIS A 580 -16.60 -12.44 8.27
CA HIS A 580 -17.39 -11.72 9.28
C HIS A 580 -17.37 -12.42 10.64
N ASN A 581 -17.41 -13.76 10.68
CA ASN A 581 -17.32 -14.53 11.93
C ASN A 581 -15.94 -14.35 12.60
N LEU A 582 -14.86 -14.43 11.83
CA LEU A 582 -13.50 -14.18 12.34
C LEU A 582 -13.31 -12.73 12.78
N ASN A 583 -13.93 -11.77 12.10
CA ASN A 583 -13.92 -10.37 12.52
C ASN A 583 -14.61 -10.20 13.89
N GLY A 584 -15.76 -10.84 14.06
CA GLY A 584 -16.47 -10.87 15.34
C GLY A 584 -15.60 -11.45 16.47
N LEU A 585 -14.93 -12.57 16.23
CA LEU A 585 -14.03 -13.19 17.21
C LEU A 585 -12.82 -12.30 17.55
N ALA A 586 -12.27 -11.60 16.56
CA ALA A 586 -11.18 -10.64 16.77
C ALA A 586 -11.64 -9.43 17.61
N CYS A 587 -12.87 -8.94 17.38
CA CYS A 587 -13.48 -7.90 18.21
C CYS A 587 -13.72 -8.39 19.65
N GLU A 588 -14.24 -9.62 19.84
CA GLU A 588 -14.41 -10.23 21.17
C GLU A 588 -13.08 -10.31 21.93
N ALA A 589 -11.99 -10.72 21.26
CA ALA A 589 -10.66 -10.81 21.86
C ALA A 589 -10.09 -9.45 22.29
N ARG A 590 -10.61 -8.35 21.74
CA ARG A 590 -10.24 -6.96 22.07
C ARG A 590 -11.26 -6.27 22.98
N PHE A 591 -12.28 -6.98 23.46
CA PHE A 591 -13.37 -6.46 24.29
C PHE A 591 -14.28 -5.43 23.58
N GLU A 592 -14.30 -5.42 22.24
CA GLU A 592 -15.14 -4.55 21.40
C GLU A 592 -16.46 -5.26 21.05
N TYR A 593 -17.32 -5.48 22.06
CA TYR A 593 -18.49 -6.36 21.91
C TYR A 593 -19.57 -5.83 20.96
N GLU A 594 -19.78 -4.52 20.87
CA GLU A 594 -20.77 -3.94 19.94
C GLU A 594 -20.40 -4.21 18.47
N SER A 595 -19.12 -4.04 18.12
CA SER A 595 -18.58 -4.36 16.80
C SER A 595 -18.61 -5.86 16.50
N ALA A 596 -18.39 -6.69 17.53
CA ALA A 596 -18.54 -8.14 17.42
C ALA A 596 -19.98 -8.53 17.07
N VAL A 597 -20.96 -7.98 17.78
CA VAL A 597 -22.40 -8.19 17.51
C VAL A 597 -22.75 -7.81 16.07
N ALA A 598 -22.30 -6.65 15.60
CA ALA A 598 -22.54 -6.20 14.22
C ALA A 598 -21.99 -7.22 13.19
N SER A 599 -20.75 -7.65 13.38
CA SER A 599 -20.08 -8.62 12.50
C SER A 599 -20.79 -9.97 12.47
N TYR A 600 -21.21 -10.50 13.63
CA TYR A 600 -21.94 -11.77 13.69
C TYR A 600 -23.33 -11.69 13.08
N ARG A 601 -24.05 -10.57 13.25
CA ARG A 601 -25.35 -10.34 12.59
C ARG A 601 -25.20 -10.40 11.07
N ILE A 602 -24.15 -9.76 10.52
CA ILE A 602 -23.86 -9.79 9.09
C ILE A 602 -23.50 -11.21 8.63
N SER A 603 -22.59 -11.89 9.34
CA SER A 603 -22.21 -13.29 9.06
C SER A 603 -23.43 -14.20 8.95
N ARG A 604 -24.40 -14.02 9.85
CA ARG A 604 -25.65 -14.77 9.84
C ARG A 604 -26.56 -14.43 8.65
N CYS A 605 -26.68 -13.15 8.31
CA CYS A 605 -27.44 -12.72 7.13
C CYS A 605 -26.87 -13.36 5.85
N VAL A 606 -25.56 -13.38 5.68
CA VAL A 606 -24.88 -14.02 4.54
C VAL A 606 -25.23 -15.50 4.45
N MET A 607 -25.17 -16.23 5.57
CA MET A 607 -25.48 -17.67 5.63
C MET A 607 -26.93 -18.00 5.24
N HIS A 608 -27.89 -17.13 5.59
CA HIS A 608 -29.29 -17.32 5.20
C HIS A 608 -29.54 -17.12 3.69
N ASN A 609 -28.75 -16.28 3.02
CA ASN A 609 -28.92 -16.02 1.59
C ASN A 609 -28.17 -17.00 0.69
N SER A 610 -27.05 -17.55 1.17
CA SER A 610 -26.32 -18.56 0.41
C SER A 610 -27.19 -19.81 0.26
N SER A 611 -27.55 -20.19 -0.97
CA SER A 611 -28.24 -21.45 -1.32
C SER A 611 -27.43 -22.71 -0.97
N CYS A 612 -26.23 -22.52 -0.41
CA CYS A 612 -25.28 -23.57 -0.13
C CYS A 612 -25.72 -24.38 1.10
N LYS A 613 -25.56 -25.71 1.01
CA LYS A 613 -25.77 -26.70 2.07
C LYS A 613 -24.75 -26.51 3.19
N SER A 614 -24.67 -25.33 3.78
CA SER A 614 -23.79 -25.05 4.90
C SER A 614 -24.21 -25.93 6.07
N SER A 615 -23.21 -26.53 6.73
CA SER A 615 -23.48 -27.43 7.85
C SER A 615 -24.19 -26.63 8.95
N LYS A 616 -25.35 -27.11 9.41
CA LYS A 616 -26.10 -26.54 10.55
C LYS A 616 -25.21 -26.19 11.75
N SER A 617 -24.08 -26.89 11.93
CA SER A 617 -23.05 -26.61 12.94
C SER A 617 -22.44 -25.22 12.82
N HIS A 618 -22.05 -24.75 11.63
CA HIS A 618 -21.41 -23.43 11.48
C HIS A 618 -22.38 -22.29 11.79
N PHE A 619 -23.61 -22.42 11.33
CA PHE A 619 -24.68 -21.47 11.65
C PHE A 619 -24.94 -21.40 13.16
N ARG A 620 -24.98 -22.56 13.83
CA ARG A 620 -25.10 -22.66 15.28
C ARG A 620 -23.93 -21.94 15.96
N ASP A 621 -22.69 -22.23 15.59
CA ASP A 621 -21.49 -21.65 16.22
C ASP A 621 -21.47 -20.12 16.11
N ILE A 622 -21.85 -19.56 14.95
CA ILE A 622 -22.00 -18.10 14.75
C ILE A 622 -23.09 -17.52 15.67
N THR A 623 -24.23 -18.20 15.78
CA THR A 623 -25.36 -17.73 16.60
C THR A 623 -25.03 -17.80 18.10
N ILE A 624 -24.29 -18.81 18.53
CA ILE A 624 -23.77 -18.91 19.91
C ILE A 624 -22.78 -17.77 20.20
N ASN A 625 -21.86 -17.49 19.28
CA ASN A 625 -20.94 -16.36 19.42
C ASN A 625 -21.70 -15.01 19.48
N LEU A 626 -22.72 -14.84 18.64
CA LEU A 626 -23.61 -13.67 18.69
C LEU A 626 -24.28 -13.53 20.07
N ALA A 627 -24.89 -14.59 20.59
CA ALA A 627 -25.54 -14.57 21.90
C ALA A 627 -24.54 -14.23 23.02
N ARG A 628 -23.32 -14.81 22.96
CA ARG A 628 -22.24 -14.50 23.90
C ARG A 628 -21.87 -13.03 23.89
N SER A 629 -21.64 -12.47 22.70
CA SER A 629 -21.32 -11.05 22.51
C SER A 629 -22.45 -10.12 22.95
N LEU A 630 -23.72 -10.45 22.65
CA LEU A 630 -24.89 -9.65 23.05
C LEU A 630 -25.01 -9.52 24.57
N VAL A 631 -24.83 -10.63 25.29
CA VAL A 631 -24.82 -10.61 26.77
C VAL A 631 -23.69 -9.72 27.28
N LYS A 632 -22.49 -9.82 26.72
CA LYS A 632 -21.33 -9.01 27.13
C LYS A 632 -21.49 -7.53 26.79
N ALA A 633 -22.21 -7.20 25.72
CA ALA A 633 -22.61 -5.85 25.37
C ALA A 633 -23.75 -5.29 26.24
N GLY A 634 -24.40 -6.11 27.07
CA GLY A 634 -25.52 -5.71 27.94
C GLY A 634 -26.92 -5.91 27.33
N CYS A 635 -27.02 -6.42 26.10
CA CYS A 635 -28.28 -6.71 25.41
C CYS A 635 -28.79 -8.12 25.73
N ALA A 636 -29.11 -8.38 26.99
CA ALA A 636 -29.50 -9.72 27.45
C ALA A 636 -30.83 -10.23 26.85
N LEU A 637 -31.77 -9.33 26.52
CA LEU A 637 -33.05 -9.69 25.88
C LEU A 637 -32.83 -10.32 24.49
N ASP A 638 -32.04 -9.65 23.65
CA ASP A 638 -31.69 -10.15 22.33
C ASP A 638 -30.98 -11.50 22.41
N ALA A 639 -30.06 -11.67 23.37
CA ALA A 639 -29.37 -12.94 23.57
C ALA A 639 -30.31 -14.09 23.94
N VAL A 640 -31.32 -13.83 24.78
CA VAL A 640 -32.36 -14.82 25.12
C VAL A 640 -33.13 -15.24 23.87
N HIS A 641 -33.55 -14.29 23.03
CA HIS A 641 -34.24 -14.60 21.79
C HIS A 641 -33.41 -15.47 20.84
N GLU A 642 -32.11 -15.22 20.75
CA GLU A 642 -31.20 -16.04 19.94
C GLU A 642 -31.03 -17.46 20.49
N CYS A 643 -30.93 -17.62 21.81
CA CYS A 643 -30.87 -18.94 22.44
C CYS A 643 -32.19 -19.72 22.31
N GLU A 644 -33.35 -19.06 22.50
CA GLU A 644 -34.67 -19.68 22.30
C GLU A 644 -34.89 -20.12 20.85
N TYR A 645 -34.36 -19.35 19.88
CA TYR A 645 -34.38 -19.73 18.48
C TYR A 645 -33.58 -21.01 18.23
N LEU A 646 -32.35 -21.10 18.76
CA LEU A 646 -31.54 -22.32 18.67
C LEU A 646 -32.20 -23.52 19.37
N ASP A 647 -32.89 -23.30 20.49
CA ASP A 647 -33.61 -24.34 21.23
C ASP A 647 -34.79 -24.90 20.42
N LYS A 648 -35.59 -24.02 19.80
CA LYS A 648 -36.71 -24.41 18.91
C LYS A 648 -36.25 -25.24 17.71
N GLU A 649 -35.08 -24.93 17.16
CA GLU A 649 -34.47 -25.67 16.05
C GLU A 649 -33.74 -26.95 16.51
N GLY A 650 -33.66 -27.22 17.82
CA GLY A 650 -32.96 -28.37 18.39
C GLY A 650 -31.43 -28.30 18.22
N MET A 651 -30.87 -27.09 18.06
CA MET A 651 -29.45 -26.84 17.82
C MET A 651 -28.72 -26.27 19.04
N LEU A 652 -29.42 -26.02 20.16
CA LEU A 652 -28.82 -25.48 21.37
C LEU A 652 -27.93 -26.54 22.06
N ASP A 653 -26.62 -26.29 22.06
CA ASP A 653 -25.64 -27.16 22.71
C ASP A 653 -25.35 -26.71 24.16
N THR A 654 -24.43 -27.42 24.82
CA THR A 654 -24.08 -27.15 26.21
C THR A 654 -23.47 -25.78 26.44
N GLU A 655 -22.77 -25.20 25.45
CA GLU A 655 -22.24 -23.82 25.55
C GLU A 655 -23.37 -22.81 25.40
N GLY A 656 -24.25 -23.00 24.42
CA GLY A 656 -25.45 -22.19 24.24
C GLY A 656 -26.35 -22.18 25.47
N MET A 657 -26.53 -23.33 26.14
CA MET A 657 -27.31 -23.41 27.38
C MET A 657 -26.67 -22.62 28.54
N GLN A 658 -25.33 -22.52 28.63
CA GLN A 658 -24.67 -21.67 29.64
C GLN A 658 -24.98 -20.20 29.39
N ILE A 659 -24.83 -19.76 28.13
CA ILE A 659 -25.13 -18.38 27.73
C ILE A 659 -26.60 -18.06 27.98
N TYR A 660 -27.50 -19.00 27.66
CA TYR A 660 -28.94 -18.85 27.86
C TYR A 660 -29.30 -18.67 29.35
N ALA A 661 -28.78 -19.55 30.22
CA ALA A 661 -29.01 -19.44 31.66
C ALA A 661 -28.44 -18.13 32.24
N TYR A 662 -27.29 -17.67 31.74
CA TYR A 662 -26.69 -16.41 32.16
C TYR A 662 -27.48 -15.18 31.67
N ALA A 663 -27.96 -15.20 30.43
CA ALA A 663 -28.78 -14.14 29.87
C ALA A 663 -30.12 -13.99 30.64
N LEU A 664 -30.80 -15.11 30.94
CA LEU A 664 -32.01 -15.13 31.77
C LEU A 664 -31.76 -14.56 33.18
N TRP A 665 -30.65 -14.93 33.80
CA TRP A 665 -30.26 -14.38 35.10
C TRP A 665 -30.04 -12.86 35.04
N LYS A 666 -29.37 -12.36 33.99
CA LYS A 666 -29.15 -10.91 33.79
C LYS A 666 -30.45 -10.13 33.59
N LEU A 667 -31.48 -10.75 33.05
CA LEU A 667 -32.83 -10.17 32.93
C LEU A 667 -33.63 -10.23 34.22
N GLY A 668 -33.16 -10.97 35.23
CA GLY A 668 -33.85 -11.19 36.50
C GLY A 668 -34.78 -12.40 36.52
N ASP A 669 -34.83 -13.22 35.46
CA ASP A 669 -35.65 -14.43 35.41
C ASP A 669 -34.92 -15.64 36.01
N ASN A 670 -34.83 -15.62 37.33
CA ASN A 670 -34.11 -16.63 38.11
C ASN A 670 -34.72 -18.03 38.01
N ASN A 671 -36.03 -18.14 37.81
CA ASN A 671 -36.72 -19.44 37.77
C ASN A 671 -36.36 -20.21 36.51
N HIS A 672 -36.43 -19.57 35.34
CA HIS A 672 -36.06 -20.19 34.08
C HIS A 672 -34.55 -20.46 34.01
N ALA A 673 -33.72 -19.56 34.52
CA ALA A 673 -32.27 -19.78 34.61
C ALA A 673 -31.92 -21.06 35.41
N LEU A 674 -32.61 -21.32 36.52
CA LEU A 674 -32.43 -22.55 37.32
C LEU A 674 -32.92 -23.81 36.59
N VAL A 675 -33.98 -23.72 35.78
CA VAL A 675 -34.46 -24.85 34.97
C VAL A 675 -33.42 -25.23 33.93
N VAL A 676 -32.87 -24.25 33.20
CA VAL A 676 -31.80 -24.47 32.23
C VAL A 676 -30.56 -25.04 32.90
N ALA A 677 -30.17 -24.51 34.07
CA ALA A 677 -29.03 -25.02 34.84
C ALA A 677 -29.21 -26.49 35.27
N ARG A 678 -30.44 -26.93 35.61
CA ARG A 678 -30.74 -28.34 35.92
C ARG A 678 -30.63 -29.23 34.69
N ALA A 679 -31.13 -28.78 33.53
CA ALA A 679 -30.98 -29.49 32.28
C ALA A 679 -29.49 -29.65 31.90
N LEU A 680 -28.72 -28.58 32.10
CA LEU A 680 -27.29 -28.54 31.87
C LEU A 680 -26.53 -29.49 32.83
N ALA A 681 -26.94 -29.56 34.10
CA ALA A 681 -26.41 -30.52 35.07
C ALA A 681 -26.68 -31.98 34.68
N ALA A 682 -27.86 -32.27 34.10
CA ALA A 682 -28.20 -33.61 33.62
C ALA A 682 -27.34 -34.04 32.41
N ALA A 683 -26.92 -33.07 31.58
CA ALA A 683 -26.06 -33.31 30.43
C ALA A 683 -24.59 -33.59 30.80
N VAL A 684 -24.13 -33.30 32.03
CA VAL A 684 -22.71 -33.45 32.43
C VAL A 684 -22.19 -34.89 32.27
N SER A 685 -23.06 -35.90 32.40
CA SER A 685 -22.67 -37.31 32.29
C SER A 685 -22.31 -37.76 30.87
N THR A 686 -22.66 -36.99 29.83
CA THR A 686 -22.48 -37.36 28.42
C THR A 686 -21.34 -36.63 27.71
N VAL A 687 -20.68 -35.65 28.35
CA VAL A 687 -19.69 -34.76 27.72
C VAL A 687 -18.26 -35.06 28.18
N GLY A 688 -17.25 -34.75 27.34
CA GLY A 688 -15.83 -34.95 27.64
C GLY A 688 -15.28 -34.14 28.83
N LYS A 689 -14.14 -34.59 29.40
CA LYS A 689 -13.58 -34.10 30.68
C LYS A 689 -13.31 -32.59 30.81
N ILE A 690 -12.98 -31.91 29.70
CA ILE A 690 -12.61 -30.48 29.74
C ILE A 690 -13.88 -29.62 29.84
N SER A 691 -14.90 -29.92 29.04
CA SER A 691 -16.17 -29.20 29.06
C SER A 691 -16.97 -29.48 30.33
N THR A 692 -16.86 -30.67 30.93
CA THR A 692 -17.50 -30.95 32.23
C THR A 692 -16.98 -30.04 33.34
N SER A 693 -15.69 -29.69 33.33
CA SER A 693 -15.12 -28.75 34.31
C SER A 693 -15.68 -27.33 34.17
N ALA A 694 -15.76 -26.81 32.94
CA ALA A 694 -16.31 -25.48 32.65
C ALA A 694 -17.78 -25.39 33.07
N ILE A 695 -18.55 -26.44 32.77
CA ILE A 695 -19.96 -26.57 33.14
C ILE A 695 -20.16 -26.53 34.66
N VAL A 696 -19.41 -27.35 35.41
CA VAL A 696 -19.53 -27.42 36.88
C VAL A 696 -19.15 -26.09 37.53
N SER A 697 -18.08 -25.47 37.03
CA SER A 697 -17.67 -24.13 37.44
C SER A 697 -18.78 -23.11 37.19
N PHE A 698 -19.37 -23.10 35.99
CA PHE A 698 -20.47 -22.20 35.64
C PHE A 698 -21.71 -22.40 36.53
N ILE A 699 -22.21 -23.64 36.68
CA ILE A 699 -23.42 -23.92 37.47
C ILE A 699 -23.21 -23.52 38.94
N SER A 700 -22.05 -23.82 39.51
CA SER A 700 -21.76 -23.47 40.91
C SER A 700 -21.74 -21.95 41.15
N ARG A 701 -21.17 -21.18 40.20
CA ARG A 701 -21.20 -19.71 40.22
C ARG A 701 -22.62 -19.15 40.05
N LEU A 702 -23.40 -19.71 39.12
CA LEU A 702 -24.78 -19.30 38.86
C LEU A 702 -25.68 -19.56 40.09
N LEU A 703 -25.58 -20.74 40.69
CA LEU A 703 -26.32 -21.10 41.91
C LEU A 703 -25.97 -20.19 43.08
N TYR A 704 -24.69 -19.87 43.25
CA TYR A 704 -24.26 -18.89 44.26
C TYR A 704 -24.92 -17.52 44.02
N CYS A 705 -24.92 -17.04 42.77
CA CYS A 705 -25.48 -15.73 42.42
C CYS A 705 -27.02 -15.65 42.59
N ILE A 706 -27.76 -16.73 42.32
CA ILE A 706 -29.22 -16.74 42.39
C ILE A 706 -29.73 -17.09 43.80
N SER A 707 -29.11 -18.10 44.43
CA SER A 707 -29.69 -18.82 45.55
C SER A 707 -28.78 -18.91 46.79
N GLY A 708 -27.60 -18.28 46.73
CA GLY A 708 -26.66 -18.20 47.84
C GLY A 708 -25.76 -19.41 48.03
N ILE A 709 -24.96 -19.38 49.10
CA ILE A 709 -23.85 -20.32 49.35
C ILE A 709 -24.34 -21.75 49.58
N ASP A 710 -25.46 -21.95 50.27
CA ASP A 710 -25.91 -23.28 50.71
C ASP A 710 -26.23 -24.21 49.52
N LEU A 711 -26.96 -23.71 48.52
CA LEU A 711 -27.32 -24.50 47.35
C LEU A 711 -26.11 -24.79 46.45
N ALA A 712 -25.18 -23.84 46.32
CA ALA A 712 -23.92 -24.07 45.61
C ALA A 712 -23.08 -25.18 46.27
N ILE A 713 -23.00 -25.21 47.61
CA ILE A 713 -22.31 -26.28 48.35
C ILE A 713 -22.99 -27.62 48.15
N THR A 714 -24.33 -27.68 48.26
CA THR A 714 -25.05 -28.95 48.06
C THR A 714 -24.91 -29.52 46.65
N TYR A 715 -24.78 -28.66 45.63
CA TYR A 715 -24.50 -29.08 44.26
C TYR A 715 -23.08 -29.63 44.13
N LEU A 716 -22.07 -28.91 44.63
CA LEU A 716 -20.68 -29.35 44.59
C LEU A 716 -20.48 -30.71 45.30
N LEU A 717 -21.13 -30.94 46.44
CA LEU A 717 -21.05 -32.22 47.16
C LEU A 717 -21.66 -33.41 46.38
N LYS A 718 -22.52 -33.17 45.39
CA LYS A 718 -23.15 -34.21 44.56
C LYS A 718 -22.34 -34.55 43.30
N MET A 719 -21.32 -33.77 42.95
CA MET A 719 -20.55 -33.97 41.72
C MET A 719 -19.47 -35.06 41.88
N PRO A 720 -19.16 -35.81 40.82
CA PRO A 720 -18.13 -36.84 40.87
C PRO A 720 -16.75 -36.24 41.16
N ASN A 721 -15.94 -36.99 41.91
CA ASN A 721 -14.61 -36.57 42.32
C ASN A 721 -13.69 -36.21 41.14
N GLU A 722 -13.91 -36.75 39.95
CA GLU A 722 -13.13 -36.48 38.73
C GLU A 722 -13.34 -35.05 38.17
N ALA A 723 -14.45 -34.38 38.49
CA ALA A 723 -14.73 -33.01 38.02
C ALA A 723 -13.81 -31.96 38.68
N PHE A 724 -13.25 -32.30 39.84
CA PHE A 724 -12.41 -31.41 40.66
C PHE A 724 -10.91 -31.43 40.27
N ASP A 725 -10.52 -32.26 39.31
CA ASP A 725 -9.12 -32.33 38.84
C ASP A 725 -8.72 -31.13 37.97
N SER A 726 -9.70 -30.35 37.49
CA SER A 726 -9.47 -29.12 36.76
C SER A 726 -9.12 -27.95 37.68
N THR A 727 -8.18 -27.11 37.25
CA THR A 727 -7.73 -25.93 38.00
C THR A 727 -8.84 -24.89 38.14
N SER A 728 -9.67 -24.71 37.11
CA SER A 728 -10.81 -23.78 37.09
C SER A 728 -11.88 -24.12 38.14
N VAL A 729 -12.27 -25.39 38.27
CA VAL A 729 -13.25 -25.82 39.29
C VAL A 729 -12.62 -25.71 40.68
N SER A 730 -11.35 -26.07 40.83
CA SER A 730 -10.64 -25.99 42.11
C SER A 730 -10.56 -24.55 42.64
N LEU A 731 -10.33 -23.55 41.78
CA LEU A 731 -10.36 -22.13 42.14
C LEU A 731 -11.75 -21.70 42.65
N VAL A 732 -12.82 -22.11 41.96
CA VAL A 732 -14.21 -21.77 42.34
C VAL A 732 -14.62 -22.44 43.64
N VAL A 733 -14.31 -23.73 43.79
CA VAL A 733 -14.59 -24.49 45.02
C VAL A 733 -13.86 -23.88 46.21
N ARG A 734 -12.61 -23.43 46.02
CA ARG A 734 -11.86 -22.74 47.06
C ARG A 734 -12.42 -21.37 47.39
N ALA A 735 -12.86 -20.59 46.40
CA ALA A 735 -13.51 -19.31 46.64
C ALA A 735 -14.84 -19.48 47.41
N ILE A 736 -15.67 -20.46 47.02
CA ILE A 736 -16.91 -20.79 47.74
C ILE A 736 -16.60 -21.31 49.15
N HIS A 737 -15.58 -22.17 49.31
CA HIS A 737 -15.12 -22.64 50.61
C HIS A 737 -14.62 -21.49 51.48
N ALA A 738 -13.90 -20.51 50.93
CA ALA A 738 -13.42 -19.32 51.65
C ALA A 738 -14.58 -18.47 52.19
N LEU A 739 -15.67 -18.39 51.45
CA LEU A 739 -16.88 -17.68 51.83
C LEU A 739 -17.77 -18.47 52.81
N ASP A 740 -17.58 -19.79 52.92
CA ASP A 740 -18.31 -20.65 53.86
C ASP A 740 -17.67 -20.71 55.25
N GLN A 741 -18.35 -20.12 56.25
CA GLN A 741 -17.92 -20.14 57.65
C GLN A 741 -18.07 -21.53 58.31
N SER A 742 -18.91 -22.40 57.75
CA SER A 742 -19.23 -23.71 58.34
C SER A 742 -18.30 -24.86 57.89
N THR A 743 -17.31 -24.57 57.04
CA THR A 743 -16.25 -25.52 56.60
C THR A 743 -16.75 -26.83 55.96
N ARG A 744 -17.94 -26.82 55.33
CA ARG A 744 -18.57 -28.05 54.78
C ARG A 744 -17.80 -28.67 53.60
N LEU A 745 -17.03 -27.87 52.88
CA LEU A 745 -16.20 -28.30 51.74
C LEU A 745 -14.74 -28.64 52.12
N GLN A 746 -14.40 -28.68 53.42
CA GLN A 746 -13.00 -28.85 53.83
C GLN A 746 -12.41 -30.21 53.42
N SER A 747 -13.21 -31.29 53.41
CA SER A 747 -12.76 -32.63 52.99
C SER A 747 -12.43 -32.74 51.50
N THR A 748 -13.11 -31.97 50.64
CA THR A 748 -12.87 -31.95 49.19
C THR A 748 -11.69 -31.05 48.82
N VAL A 749 -11.50 -29.93 49.53
CA VAL A 749 -10.39 -28.98 49.30
C VAL A 749 -9.05 -29.48 49.84
N SER A 750 -9.03 -30.20 50.97
CA SER A 750 -7.78 -30.64 51.63
C SER A 750 -7.06 -31.77 50.90
N ASN A 751 -7.78 -32.58 50.12
CA ASN A 751 -7.27 -33.82 49.55
C ASN A 751 -6.54 -33.68 48.20
N ARG A 752 -6.51 -32.50 47.56
CA ARG A 752 -5.96 -32.37 46.20
C ARG A 752 -5.20 -31.06 45.99
N CYS A 753 -3.87 -31.16 46.01
CA CYS A 753 -3.00 -30.01 45.84
C CYS A 753 -1.92 -30.16 44.75
N TYR A 754 -1.93 -31.20 43.91
CA TYR A 754 -0.79 -31.46 43.03
C TYR A 754 -1.22 -31.96 41.66
N LEU A 755 -1.43 -31.03 40.73
CA LEU A 755 -1.21 -31.11 39.28
C LEU A 755 -1.59 -29.75 38.66
N LEU A 756 -0.83 -28.70 38.98
CA LEU A 756 -0.99 -27.38 38.38
C LEU A 756 -0.16 -27.32 37.09
N PHE A 757 -0.81 -27.00 35.97
CA PHE A 757 -0.18 -27.03 34.64
C PHE A 757 0.52 -25.71 34.27
N SER A 758 0.18 -24.59 34.90
CA SER A 758 0.75 -23.27 34.59
C SER A 758 1.18 -22.48 35.84
N GLY A 759 2.23 -21.66 35.71
CA GLY A 759 2.73 -20.81 36.79
C GLY A 759 1.76 -19.71 37.21
N ALA A 760 0.91 -19.22 36.29
CA ALA A 760 -0.10 -18.20 36.58
C ALA A 760 -1.25 -18.76 37.43
N GLU A 761 -1.75 -19.95 37.11
CA GLU A 761 -2.79 -20.63 37.90
C GLU A 761 -2.28 -20.97 39.31
N ALA A 762 -1.03 -21.40 39.43
CA ALA A 762 -0.41 -21.64 40.73
C ALA A 762 -0.29 -20.38 41.58
N VAL A 763 -0.01 -19.24 40.95
CA VAL A 763 0.03 -17.91 41.60
C VAL A 763 -1.35 -17.53 42.13
N GLU A 764 -2.40 -17.63 41.29
CA GLU A 764 -3.78 -17.33 41.70
C GLU A 764 -4.28 -18.28 42.80
N MET A 765 -3.92 -19.56 42.73
CA MET A 765 -4.27 -20.55 43.74
C MET A 765 -3.69 -20.19 45.11
N ASN A 766 -2.42 -19.75 45.15
CA ASN A 766 -1.75 -19.32 46.36
C ASN A 766 -2.31 -17.99 46.89
N TYR A 767 -2.69 -17.09 46.00
CA TYR A 767 -3.36 -15.84 46.34
C TYR A 767 -4.73 -16.10 47.01
N LEU A 768 -5.55 -17.00 46.45
CA LEU A 768 -6.85 -17.37 47.00
C LEU A 768 -6.74 -18.13 48.33
N MET A 769 -5.75 -19.00 48.51
CA MET A 769 -5.50 -19.66 49.79
C MET A 769 -5.20 -18.64 50.89
N ALA A 770 -4.34 -17.66 50.61
CA ALA A 770 -4.02 -16.62 51.58
C ALA A 770 -5.24 -15.76 51.94
N LEU A 771 -6.08 -15.41 50.95
CA LEU A 771 -7.33 -14.69 51.21
C LEU A 771 -8.34 -15.53 52.00
N SER A 772 -8.43 -16.84 51.73
CA SER A 772 -9.31 -17.77 52.46
C SER A 772 -8.95 -17.82 53.94
N ASP A 773 -7.67 -17.94 54.28
CA ASP A 773 -7.21 -18.00 55.66
C ASP A 773 -7.51 -16.69 56.42
N LEU A 774 -7.43 -15.55 55.72
CA LEU A 774 -7.75 -14.23 56.28
C LEU A 774 -9.24 -14.05 56.57
N VAL A 775 -10.12 -14.55 55.69
CA VAL A 775 -11.58 -14.40 55.84
C VAL A 775 -12.16 -15.37 56.87
N LYS A 776 -11.68 -16.63 56.93
CA LYS A 776 -12.22 -17.67 57.83
C LYS A 776 -11.93 -17.45 59.31
N HIS A 777 -10.78 -16.88 59.63
CA HIS A 777 -10.32 -16.77 61.02
C HIS A 777 -10.53 -15.37 61.62
N GLY A 778 -11.03 -14.41 60.83
CA GLY A 778 -11.31 -13.04 61.26
C GLY A 778 -10.05 -12.22 61.57
N SER A 779 -10.19 -10.90 61.58
CA SER A 779 -9.10 -9.95 61.85
C SER A 779 -8.50 -10.03 63.27
N GLY A 780 -9.04 -10.88 64.15
CA GLY A 780 -8.67 -10.97 65.57
C GLY A 780 -7.70 -12.10 65.95
N VAL A 781 -7.39 -13.05 65.04
CA VAL A 781 -6.55 -14.22 65.38
C VAL A 781 -5.18 -14.13 64.71
N HIS A 782 -4.14 -13.81 65.51
CA HIS A 782 -2.75 -13.66 65.05
C HIS A 782 -2.18 -14.85 64.27
N LEU A 783 -2.65 -16.07 64.54
CA LEU A 783 -2.17 -17.30 63.90
C LEU A 783 -2.55 -17.41 62.41
N ALA A 784 -3.71 -16.90 62.00
CA ALA A 784 -4.18 -17.00 60.63
C ALA A 784 -3.44 -16.05 59.68
N TYR A 785 -3.13 -14.84 60.16
CA TYR A 785 -2.25 -13.89 59.46
C TYR A 785 -0.85 -14.48 59.23
N GLY A 786 -0.29 -15.16 60.23
CA GLY A 786 1.00 -15.84 60.12
C GLY A 786 1.02 -16.93 59.04
N CYS A 787 0.00 -17.80 59.02
CA CYS A 787 -0.12 -18.85 58.00
C CYS A 787 -0.22 -18.26 56.58
N GLY A 788 -1.11 -17.30 56.34
CA GLY A 788 -1.25 -16.66 55.02
C GLY A 788 0.02 -15.95 54.54
N ILE A 789 0.72 -15.23 55.44
CA ILE A 789 2.00 -14.56 55.12
C ILE A 789 3.09 -15.59 54.80
N THR A 790 3.22 -16.68 55.57
CA THR A 790 4.22 -17.72 55.30
C THR A 790 3.98 -18.40 53.95
N GLN A 791 2.72 -18.58 53.57
CA GLN A 791 2.35 -19.19 52.30
C GLN A 791 2.62 -18.26 51.12
N LEU A 792 2.30 -16.97 51.22
CA LEU A 792 2.66 -15.96 50.22
C LEU A 792 4.17 -15.78 50.07
N ARG A 793 4.93 -15.85 51.17
CA ARG A 793 6.41 -15.85 51.14
C ARG A 793 6.94 -17.06 50.36
N ARG A 794 6.43 -18.25 50.63
CA ARG A 794 6.78 -19.48 49.88
C ARG A 794 6.42 -19.35 48.40
N ALA A 795 5.23 -18.84 48.08
CA ALA A 795 4.78 -18.63 46.71
C ALA A 795 5.62 -17.56 45.97
N LEU A 796 6.06 -16.49 46.66
CA LEU A 796 6.94 -15.48 46.09
C LEU A 796 8.34 -16.03 45.77
N HIS A 797 8.85 -16.98 46.57
CA HIS A 797 10.10 -17.67 46.26
C HIS A 797 10.00 -18.53 44.99
N LEU A 798 8.83 -19.12 44.72
CA LEU A 798 8.57 -19.93 43.53
C LEU A 798 8.23 -19.06 42.31
N TYR A 799 7.56 -17.92 42.52
CA TYR A 799 7.07 -17.02 41.47
C TYR A 799 7.48 -15.57 41.78
N PRO A 800 8.80 -15.26 41.67
CA PRO A 800 9.30 -13.97 42.09
C PRO A 800 8.65 -12.83 41.32
N ASN A 801 8.33 -12.99 40.03
CA ASN A 801 7.83 -11.93 39.14
C ASN A 801 6.31 -11.66 39.24
N SER A 802 5.58 -12.37 40.12
CA SER A 802 4.13 -12.17 40.25
C SER A 802 3.80 -10.85 40.96
N ILE A 803 3.16 -9.94 40.23
CA ILE A 803 2.65 -8.67 40.77
C ILE A 803 1.53 -8.94 41.80
N LEU A 804 0.65 -9.91 41.54
CA LEU A 804 -0.45 -10.30 42.42
C LEU A 804 0.03 -10.69 43.82
N ILE A 805 1.02 -11.59 43.91
CA ILE A 805 1.57 -12.05 45.19
C ILE A 805 2.33 -10.92 45.89
N ARG A 806 3.14 -10.15 45.15
CA ARG A 806 3.90 -9.02 45.70
C ARG A 806 2.99 -7.97 46.30
N ASN A 807 1.92 -7.61 45.60
CA ASN A 807 0.95 -6.62 46.07
C ASN A 807 0.25 -7.11 47.34
N LEU A 808 -0.28 -8.34 47.35
CA LEU A 808 -0.98 -8.88 48.53
C LEU A 808 -0.06 -9.02 49.74
N LEU A 809 1.16 -9.55 49.55
CA LEU A 809 2.14 -9.68 50.63
C LEU A 809 2.57 -8.31 51.16
N GLY A 810 2.81 -7.34 50.27
CA GLY A 810 3.11 -5.96 50.65
C GLY A 810 2.00 -5.34 51.50
N HIS A 811 0.74 -5.52 51.09
CA HIS A 811 -0.42 -5.05 51.85
C HIS A 811 -0.53 -5.69 53.23
N LEU A 812 -0.38 -7.02 53.35
CA LEU A 812 -0.51 -7.73 54.63
C LEU A 812 0.59 -7.37 55.63
N LEU A 813 1.77 -7.01 55.17
CA LEU A 813 2.87 -6.54 56.01
C LEU A 813 2.68 -5.07 56.47
N LEU A 814 1.87 -4.29 55.75
CA LEU A 814 1.60 -2.88 56.04
C LEU A 814 0.36 -2.64 56.92
N SER A 815 -0.52 -3.64 57.12
CA SER A 815 -1.87 -3.42 57.67
C SER A 815 -2.00 -3.32 59.20
N LYS A 816 -0.96 -3.60 60.03
CA LYS A 816 -0.84 -3.13 61.44
C LYS A 816 0.49 -3.52 62.12
N GLU A 817 0.87 -2.72 63.13
CA GLU A 817 2.09 -2.69 63.95
C GLU A 817 2.81 -4.04 64.17
N TRP A 818 3.78 -4.37 63.33
CA TRP A 818 4.81 -5.37 63.66
C TRP A 818 6.08 -4.61 64.04
N LYS A 819 6.32 -4.45 65.34
CA LYS A 819 7.54 -3.85 65.92
C LYS A 819 8.71 -4.83 66.02
N ASP A 820 8.67 -5.96 65.30
CA ASP A 820 9.81 -6.87 65.26
C ASP A 820 10.65 -6.61 64.02
N THR A 821 11.86 -6.11 64.27
CA THR A 821 12.97 -6.00 63.32
C THR A 821 13.27 -7.37 62.73
N HIS A 822 12.65 -7.69 61.59
CA HIS A 822 12.99 -8.89 60.85
C HIS A 822 14.05 -8.59 59.80
N VAL A 823 15.27 -9.03 60.11
CA VAL A 823 16.37 -9.16 59.16
C VAL A 823 15.94 -10.14 58.07
N ALA A 824 15.72 -9.63 56.85
CA ALA A 824 15.64 -10.47 55.67
C ALA A 824 17.03 -11.05 55.39
N ASN A 825 17.34 -12.21 55.97
CA ASN A 825 18.54 -12.95 55.62
C ASN A 825 18.43 -13.37 54.14
N ARG A 826 19.16 -12.66 53.29
CA ARG A 826 19.29 -12.97 51.86
C ARG A 826 19.88 -14.37 51.69
N CYS A 827 19.19 -15.18 50.88
CA CYS A 827 19.75 -16.31 50.18
C CYS A 827 20.81 -15.82 49.17
N CYS A 828 22.04 -15.60 49.63
CA CYS A 828 23.23 -15.65 48.79
C CYS A 828 23.83 -17.05 48.93
N ILE A 829 23.31 -18.02 48.16
CA ILE A 829 24.09 -19.22 47.82
C ILE A 829 24.28 -19.21 46.31
N ILE A 830 25.41 -18.63 45.91
CA ILE A 830 26.06 -18.92 44.64
C ILE A 830 26.59 -20.35 44.77
N ARG A 831 25.95 -21.31 44.09
CA ARG A 831 26.63 -22.53 43.65
C ARG A 831 26.10 -22.92 42.28
N ALA A 832 26.87 -22.56 41.26
CA ALA A 832 26.94 -23.36 40.03
C ALA A 832 27.84 -24.59 40.30
N PRO A 833 27.67 -25.71 39.57
CA PRO A 833 28.28 -25.75 38.25
C PRO A 833 27.43 -26.43 37.15
N PHE A 834 27.70 -25.96 35.92
CA PHE A 834 27.38 -26.49 34.58
C PHE A 834 26.11 -26.00 33.85
N GLY A 835 26.34 -25.06 32.92
CA GLY A 835 25.47 -24.74 31.79
C GLY A 835 25.53 -23.24 31.40
N PRO A 836 26.02 -22.86 30.20
CA PRO A 836 26.18 -21.45 29.86
C PRO A 836 24.86 -20.89 29.34
N ARG A 837 24.23 -19.98 30.08
CA ARG A 837 23.31 -19.01 29.47
C ARG A 837 23.73 -17.61 29.87
N LYS A 838 23.86 -16.78 28.85
CA LYS A 838 24.30 -15.39 28.88
C LYS A 838 23.33 -14.59 29.76
N ASP A 839 23.77 -14.28 30.97
CA ASP A 839 23.11 -13.29 31.82
C ASP A 839 23.19 -11.92 31.13
N GLY A 840 22.05 -11.47 30.61
CA GLY A 840 21.82 -10.05 30.38
C GLY A 840 21.89 -9.32 31.72
N LEU A 841 22.41 -8.10 31.71
CA LEU A 841 22.33 -7.17 32.83
C LEU A 841 20.92 -7.24 33.44
N ARG A 842 20.84 -7.50 34.74
CA ARG A 842 19.56 -7.54 35.47
C ARG A 842 18.74 -6.32 35.11
N SER A 843 17.46 -6.52 34.77
CA SER A 843 16.61 -5.43 34.34
C SER A 843 16.50 -4.39 35.45
N GLY A 844 16.31 -3.11 35.10
CA GLY A 844 16.10 -2.04 36.10
C GLY A 844 14.98 -2.39 37.09
N TYR A 845 14.00 -3.17 36.66
CA TYR A 845 12.90 -3.72 37.47
C TYR A 845 13.33 -4.75 38.52
N ASP A 846 14.38 -5.54 38.27
CA ASP A 846 14.89 -6.52 39.25
C ASP A 846 15.66 -5.84 40.38
N ILE A 847 16.37 -4.75 40.04
CA ILE A 847 17.09 -3.91 41.00
C ILE A 847 16.07 -3.08 41.82
N LEU A 848 15.06 -2.50 41.16
CA LEU A 848 13.94 -1.80 41.82
C LEU A 848 13.06 -2.73 42.67
N GLY A 849 12.81 -3.96 42.22
CA GLY A 849 12.05 -4.96 42.96
C GLY A 849 12.78 -5.42 44.23
N ALA A 850 14.11 -5.56 44.17
CA ALA A 850 14.92 -5.82 45.36
C ALA A 850 15.02 -4.61 46.29
N ALA A 851 15.05 -3.38 45.73
CA ALA A 851 15.12 -2.14 46.48
C ALA A 851 13.80 -1.77 47.19
N THR A 852 12.65 -2.07 46.58
CA THR A 852 11.32 -1.84 47.17
C THR A 852 11.09 -2.77 48.36
N VAL A 853 11.42 -4.06 48.24
CA VAL A 853 11.35 -5.00 49.37
C VAL A 853 12.30 -4.61 50.50
N SER A 854 13.47 -4.02 50.21
CA SER A 854 14.38 -3.50 51.25
C SER A 854 13.91 -2.19 51.90
N CYS A 855 13.28 -1.27 51.15
CA CYS A 855 12.75 -0.02 51.71
C CYS A 855 11.55 -0.28 52.63
N TYR A 856 10.66 -1.21 52.25
CA TYR A 856 9.49 -1.57 53.06
C TYR A 856 9.84 -2.39 54.31
N SER A 857 10.95 -3.12 54.32
CA SER A 857 11.42 -3.84 55.51
C SER A 857 12.24 -2.99 56.48
N SER A 858 12.70 -1.79 56.06
CA SER A 858 13.51 -0.88 56.89
C SER A 858 12.77 0.36 57.39
N GLY A 859 11.52 0.58 56.96
CA GLY A 859 10.67 1.65 57.50
C GLY A 859 11.08 3.08 57.14
N SER A 860 11.76 3.30 56.00
CA SER A 860 12.14 4.65 55.57
C SER A 860 10.97 5.42 54.93
N GLN A 861 10.74 6.66 55.35
CA GLN A 861 9.70 7.57 54.83
C GLN A 861 10.14 8.43 53.62
N ASP A 862 11.05 7.94 52.77
CA ASP A 862 11.57 8.74 51.65
C ASP A 862 10.57 8.84 50.48
N GLN A 863 10.03 10.05 50.25
CA GLN A 863 9.04 10.36 49.20
C GLN A 863 9.54 10.18 47.76
N LYS A 864 10.85 10.03 47.52
CA LYS A 864 11.41 9.88 46.16
C LYS A 864 11.16 8.51 45.51
N LEU A 865 10.70 7.51 46.28
CA LEU A 865 10.41 6.15 45.80
C LEU A 865 8.92 5.78 45.84
N SER A 866 8.02 6.76 46.00
CA SER A 866 6.58 6.51 45.96
C SER A 866 6.07 6.35 44.52
N PHE A 867 5.76 5.12 44.12
CA PHE A 867 4.95 4.87 42.92
C PHE A 867 3.46 5.04 43.22
N PRO A 868 2.65 5.60 42.28
CA PRO A 868 1.21 5.68 42.40
C PRO A 868 0.60 4.32 42.05
N ALA A 869 0.60 3.37 42.97
CA ALA A 869 -0.07 2.08 42.77
C ALA A 869 -0.56 1.49 44.09
N CYS A 870 -1.50 2.18 44.74
CA CYS A 870 -2.32 1.60 45.80
C CYS A 870 -3.71 2.23 45.78
N ASN A 871 -4.53 1.84 44.80
CA ASN A 871 -5.99 2.04 44.90
C ASN A 871 -6.68 0.88 45.67
N CYS A 872 -5.96 -0.18 46.03
CA CYS A 872 -6.51 -1.36 46.71
C CYS A 872 -6.16 -1.39 48.20
N MET A 873 -6.77 -0.49 48.98
CA MET A 873 -6.68 -0.55 50.45
C MET A 873 -7.60 -1.67 50.98
N CYS A 874 -7.13 -2.92 51.09
CA CYS A 874 -7.91 -4.02 51.69
C CYS A 874 -7.74 -4.08 53.22
N GLN A 875 -8.25 -3.08 53.96
CA GLN A 875 -8.30 -3.12 55.44
C GLN A 875 -9.64 -3.62 55.99
N GLU A 876 -10.66 -3.76 55.14
CA GLU A 876 -12.00 -4.15 55.58
C GLU A 876 -12.34 -5.54 55.00
N THR A 877 -12.75 -6.46 55.87
CA THR A 877 -13.38 -7.75 55.52
C THR A 877 -14.35 -7.66 54.32
N PRO A 878 -15.18 -6.60 54.14
CA PRO A 878 -16.00 -6.44 52.94
C PRO A 878 -15.21 -6.34 51.62
N ARG A 879 -14.02 -5.72 51.59
CA ARG A 879 -13.19 -5.64 50.37
C ARG A 879 -12.53 -6.97 50.01
N THR A 880 -12.09 -7.74 50.99
CA THR A 880 -11.58 -9.12 50.76
C THR A 880 -12.68 -10.07 50.32
N ILE A 881 -13.90 -9.90 50.87
CA ILE A 881 -15.09 -10.62 50.39
C ILE A 881 -15.40 -10.21 48.96
N HIS A 882 -15.29 -8.93 48.60
CA HIS A 882 -15.48 -8.45 47.24
C HIS A 882 -14.46 -9.03 46.25
N GLU A 883 -13.17 -9.12 46.63
CA GLU A 883 -12.14 -9.78 45.81
C GLU A 883 -12.38 -11.28 45.64
N LEU A 884 -12.78 -12.00 46.70
CA LEU A 884 -13.17 -13.42 46.59
C LEU A 884 -14.43 -13.59 45.73
N GLN A 885 -15.37 -12.66 45.83
CA GLN A 885 -16.58 -12.64 45.01
C GLN A 885 -16.26 -12.46 43.53
N LYS A 886 -15.16 -11.82 43.11
CA LYS A 886 -14.77 -11.77 41.68
C LYS A 886 -14.52 -13.15 41.06
N TYR A 887 -14.13 -14.14 41.86
CA TYR A 887 -13.88 -15.51 41.41
C TYR A 887 -15.16 -16.38 41.38
N VAL A 888 -16.25 -15.88 41.97
CA VAL A 888 -17.54 -16.58 42.09
C VAL A 888 -18.65 -15.88 41.29
N ILE A 889 -18.58 -14.56 41.11
CA ILE A 889 -19.49 -13.78 40.30
C ILE A 889 -19.20 -14.07 38.82
N LEU A 890 -20.27 -14.33 38.07
CA LEU A 890 -20.22 -14.46 36.61
C LEU A 890 -19.99 -13.09 35.97
N VAL A 891 -18.72 -12.74 35.74
CA VAL A 891 -18.32 -11.56 34.97
C VAL A 891 -18.26 -11.87 33.49
#